data_AF-A0A9K3PZ63-F1
#
_entry.id   AF-A0A9K3PZ63-F1
#
_cell.length_a   1.000
_cell.length_b   1.000
_cell.length_c   1.000
_cell.angle_alpha   90.00
_cell.angle_beta   90.00
_cell.angle_gamma   90.00
#
_symmetry.space_group_name_H-M   'P 1'
#
loop_
_entity.id
_entity.type
_entity.pdbx_description
1 polymer ?
#
loop_
_entity_poly.entity_id
_entity_poly.type
_entity_poly.pdbx_seq_one_letter_code
_entity_poly.pdbx_strand_id
1 'polypeptide(L)'
;MTSLDQNDADSAVFHDCMEGLPDESGNNSVSTTDRMQNVAPPTAEDDVEAFPIINDGSTSPIAQPSLAGEVGSSIPQAIFNFTNSIVGAGCIGLGGAIALSGGFVSIALVIFFAVLTKLSLDMLVRLSLEHLRVTSTTTTTTTTQSIQNMEKLSYEDLAHLGMGWAGRVVVMLCKFSYSFGCLVAYEIVIKDNFGPALKSLIYESTSNDAHHHHQGDDISSRLNDFFFDLLSENAWFTWIISAATILPLCMLRDMTPLAFTSLVSVACMIVIVAIVMHIYFDCPEVRQSGGTFYENWLEIRPGLLNNLGTFVFSFVSQHTVHLVFASLKPRLQTVKNWKTVSFYSLLVAATVSLLVGVFVYMTFWQNTKSDIFEMYPESWLTNSAKLLLCITMIGTFPLPFFTCRELLIVTVIHPLCGIDLTTGEPTPHAAYNDWDENDLQQPLLDDTLSADTSGVNNTSNAAISDVSSVATDLSRRILHTATPKNWLLPDDDRQLQWPGHVGITFKLWFVATGFAVASPNLGDILALVGCASGTLIAFIIPSLLSFRLEGYSNLAMLIFVVGGIVGTFGTYYSVKQLVLDLGALLPPSPIWNDTKSVRDFVVLDSDLTTPAEFSNFQETATYEQVTDFFMHLAEDSPYVQLSSIAKLANGEDVWLVIVSGEEQFDSKDMVNPVVYATAGILPGESSGVNAGMMFIRNLVTKEEYKSILESINFLFVPIMNVQGYLRQSPSGRINQYGPNTSGRRANGSWNNLNRDFTKLDTPEVRAVVSVMRDFDISFYTDMHSTDGMNYQLDVTWCDNGDAGLS
;
A
#
# COMPACT_ATOMS: atom_id res chain seq x y z
N MET A 1 60.91 21.88 -22.83
CA MET A 1 60.31 23.22 -23.00
C MET A 1 59.36 23.38 -21.81
N THR A 2 59.81 24.03 -20.74
CA THR A 2 59.63 25.48 -20.43
C THR A 2 58.19 25.82 -19.99
N SER A 3 57.90 26.54 -18.89
CA SER A 3 58.56 26.80 -17.59
C SER A 3 57.81 27.95 -16.89
N LEU A 4 57.47 27.80 -15.60
CA LEU A 4 57.11 28.89 -14.66
C LEU A 4 55.74 29.60 -14.94
N ASP A 5 55.01 30.20 -13.98
CA ASP A 5 55.40 30.58 -12.60
C ASP A 5 54.22 30.67 -11.58
N GLN A 6 54.57 30.50 -10.29
CA GLN A 6 54.08 31.12 -9.02
C GLN A 6 52.60 31.16 -8.50
N ASN A 7 52.47 30.69 -7.24
CA ASN A 7 51.80 31.32 -6.06
C ASN A 7 50.26 31.51 -6.03
N ASP A 8 49.52 31.50 -4.91
CA ASP A 8 49.72 31.31 -3.44
C ASP A 8 48.32 31.05 -2.81
N ALA A 9 48.05 30.58 -1.57
CA ALA A 9 48.81 30.00 -0.44
C ALA A 9 47.79 29.32 0.55
N ASP A 10 48.24 28.96 1.77
CA ASP A 10 47.50 28.62 3.02
C ASP A 10 46.42 27.50 3.04
N SER A 11 46.59 26.33 3.69
CA SER A 11 47.01 25.95 5.07
C SER A 11 45.82 25.83 6.07
N ALA A 12 45.83 24.95 7.08
CA ALA A 12 46.45 23.62 7.25
C ALA A 12 45.75 22.87 8.41
N VAL A 13 45.72 21.54 8.37
CA VAL A 13 45.35 20.67 9.51
C VAL A 13 46.56 20.50 10.42
N PHE A 14 46.40 20.52 11.74
CA PHE A 14 47.40 19.98 12.67
C PHE A 14 46.80 19.25 13.87
N HIS A 15 47.54 18.24 14.33
CA HIS A 15 47.21 17.32 15.41
C HIS A 15 48.29 17.41 16.51
N ASP A 16 47.92 16.97 17.71
CA ASP A 16 48.76 16.34 18.75
C ASP A 16 49.67 17.11 19.75
N CYS A 17 49.54 16.62 20.99
CA CYS A 17 50.55 16.38 22.03
C CYS A 17 51.14 17.52 22.90
N MET A 18 50.61 17.60 24.13
CA MET A 18 51.30 17.41 25.43
C MET A 18 52.70 18.02 25.66
N GLU A 19 52.79 18.95 26.64
CA GLU A 19 53.65 18.84 27.85
C GLU A 19 53.47 20.04 28.82
N GLY A 20 53.81 19.86 30.11
CA GLY A 20 54.26 20.96 30.99
C GLY A 20 53.30 21.52 32.06
N LEU A 21 53.40 21.01 33.30
CA LEU A 21 53.05 21.74 34.54
C LEU A 21 54.16 22.75 34.90
N PRO A 22 53.89 23.80 35.71
CA PRO A 22 54.09 23.67 37.16
C PRO A 22 53.04 24.38 38.04
N ASP A 23 53.12 24.08 39.35
CA ASP A 23 52.27 24.58 40.44
C ASP A 23 52.28 26.10 40.66
N GLU A 24 51.19 26.64 41.24
CA GLU A 24 51.35 27.53 42.40
C GLU A 24 50.19 27.41 43.41
N SER A 25 50.50 27.63 44.68
CA SER A 25 49.68 27.28 45.86
C SER A 25 48.94 28.47 46.47
N GLY A 26 47.74 28.26 47.02
CA GLY A 26 46.97 29.32 47.69
C GLY A 26 45.85 28.81 48.60
N ASN A 27 46.16 28.55 49.87
CA ASN A 27 45.19 28.12 50.90
C ASN A 27 44.14 29.20 51.23
N ASN A 28 42.90 28.78 51.51
CA ASN A 28 42.21 29.17 52.75
C ASN A 28 41.03 28.23 53.09
N SER A 29 40.96 27.86 54.37
CA SER A 29 39.92 27.06 55.05
C SER A 29 38.82 27.99 55.64
N VAL A 30 37.67 27.60 56.20
CA VAL A 30 37.34 26.54 57.18
C VAL A 30 35.81 26.28 57.21
N SER A 31 35.38 25.00 57.34
CA SER A 31 34.10 24.42 57.86
C SER A 31 32.72 24.96 57.37
N THR A 32 31.60 24.22 57.43
CA THR A 32 31.20 22.99 58.18
C THR A 32 30.33 22.05 57.33
N THR A 33 30.53 20.73 57.54
CA THR A 33 29.56 19.61 57.58
C THR A 33 28.08 19.87 57.18
N ASP A 34 27.39 18.99 56.45
CA ASP A 34 27.26 17.56 56.80
C ASP A 34 26.81 16.61 55.67
N ARG A 35 27.03 15.29 55.87
CA ARG A 35 26.56 14.12 55.10
C ARG A 35 26.86 14.00 53.59
N MET A 36 28.01 13.40 53.30
CA MET A 36 28.14 12.45 52.18
C MET A 36 27.48 11.10 52.53
N GLN A 37 26.82 10.46 51.56
CA GLN A 37 26.99 9.01 51.35
C GLN A 37 26.68 8.59 49.91
N ASN A 38 27.75 8.19 49.23
CA ASN A 38 27.87 7.43 47.98
C ASN A 38 26.60 6.90 47.29
N VAL A 39 26.42 7.28 46.03
CA VAL A 39 25.86 6.41 44.99
C VAL A 39 26.91 6.28 43.88
N ALA A 40 27.39 5.05 43.66
CA ALA A 40 28.31 4.73 42.57
C ALA A 40 27.56 4.63 41.23
N PRO A 41 28.22 4.82 40.07
CA PRO A 41 27.57 4.63 38.77
C PRO A 41 27.14 3.15 38.60
N PRO A 42 25.94 2.87 38.07
CA PRO A 42 25.49 1.49 37.87
C PRO A 42 26.19 0.86 36.66
N THR A 43 27.18 0.00 36.92
CA THR A 43 27.82 -0.87 35.92
C THR A 43 27.78 -2.33 36.34
N ALA A 44 26.62 -2.97 36.17
CA ALA A 44 26.43 -4.41 36.00
C ALA A 44 24.99 -4.66 35.50
N GLU A 45 24.79 -5.45 34.44
CA GLU A 45 23.46 -5.91 34.03
C GLU A 45 23.05 -7.12 34.90
N ASP A 46 22.52 -6.87 36.10
CA ASP A 46 21.95 -7.93 36.94
C ASP A 46 20.59 -8.42 36.40
N ASP A 47 20.31 -9.72 36.59
CA ASP A 47 19.18 -10.41 35.94
C ASP A 47 17.80 -9.91 36.42
N VAL A 48 17.06 -9.27 35.50
CA VAL A 48 15.73 -8.70 35.74
C VAL A 48 14.64 -9.77 35.59
N GLU A 49 14.37 -10.52 36.66
CA GLU A 49 13.23 -11.45 36.81
C GLU A 49 11.90 -10.73 37.16
N ALA A 50 10.76 -11.32 36.76
CA ALA A 50 9.42 -10.76 36.95
C ALA A 50 8.75 -11.08 38.30
N PHE A 51 9.20 -12.10 39.04
CA PHE A 51 8.59 -12.49 40.32
C PHE A 51 9.62 -12.93 41.36
N PRO A 52 9.64 -12.34 42.58
CA PRO A 52 10.37 -12.90 43.70
C PRO A 52 9.58 -14.07 44.30
N ILE A 53 10.17 -15.27 44.35
CA ILE A 53 9.64 -16.37 45.16
C ILE A 53 9.84 -16.00 46.63
N ILE A 54 8.75 -15.68 47.34
CA ILE A 54 8.78 -15.48 48.80
C ILE A 54 9.09 -16.83 49.45
N ASN A 55 10.34 -17.01 49.85
CA ASN A 55 10.82 -18.22 50.51
C ASN A 55 10.72 -18.02 52.03
N ASP A 56 9.50 -18.05 52.56
CA ASP A 56 9.25 -17.91 54.01
C ASP A 56 9.89 -19.08 54.76
N GLY A 57 10.87 -18.74 55.61
CA GLY A 57 11.72 -19.71 56.29
C GLY A 57 10.98 -20.56 57.33
N SER A 58 10.38 -21.66 56.91
CA SER A 58 9.91 -22.73 57.79
C SER A 58 10.35 -24.11 57.28
N THR A 59 11.01 -24.87 58.16
CA THR A 59 11.67 -26.12 57.80
C THR A 59 10.69 -27.28 57.66
N SER A 60 10.32 -27.64 56.43
CA SER A 60 9.91 -29.00 56.07
C SER A 60 10.05 -29.23 54.55
N PRO A 61 10.39 -30.46 54.09
CA PRO A 61 10.52 -30.75 52.67
C PRO A 61 9.14 -30.92 52.03
N ILE A 62 8.50 -29.80 51.69
CA ILE A 62 7.30 -29.81 50.85
C ILE A 62 7.71 -30.33 49.47
N ALA A 63 6.99 -31.34 48.98
CA ALA A 63 7.27 -31.94 47.68
C ALA A 63 7.23 -30.89 46.57
N GLN A 64 8.15 -30.98 45.61
CA GLN A 64 8.09 -30.18 44.38
C GLN A 64 6.69 -30.33 43.75
N PRO A 65 6.01 -29.21 43.39
CA PRO A 65 4.79 -29.30 42.60
C PRO A 65 5.08 -30.10 41.34
N SER A 66 4.21 -31.06 41.03
CA SER A 66 4.37 -31.92 39.85
C SER A 66 4.40 -31.07 38.58
N LEU A 67 5.19 -31.52 37.60
CA LEU A 67 5.44 -30.84 36.32
C LEU A 67 4.21 -30.88 35.38
N ALA A 68 3.09 -30.34 35.82
CA ALA A 68 1.78 -30.39 35.17
C ALA A 68 1.43 -29.03 34.53
N GLY A 69 1.87 -28.83 33.29
CA GLY A 69 1.18 -27.95 32.34
C GLY A 69 1.15 -26.45 32.64
N GLU A 70 2.31 -25.79 32.83
CA GLU A 70 2.38 -24.33 32.66
C GLU A 70 1.84 -23.91 31.28
N VAL A 71 0.73 -23.19 31.25
CA VAL A 71 0.15 -22.58 30.05
C VAL A 71 1.05 -21.41 29.59
N GLY A 72 1.33 -21.33 28.30
CA GLY A 72 2.18 -20.28 27.71
C GLY A 72 3.22 -20.81 26.71
N SER A 73 3.74 -19.93 25.86
CA SER A 73 4.71 -20.25 24.82
C SER A 73 6.13 -20.43 25.36
N SER A 74 6.88 -21.36 24.77
CA SER A 74 8.33 -21.47 24.94
C SER A 74 9.08 -20.39 24.12
N ILE A 75 10.37 -20.16 24.43
CA ILE A 75 11.20 -19.16 23.73
C ILE A 75 11.18 -19.35 22.19
N PRO A 76 11.35 -20.56 21.62
CA PRO A 76 11.28 -20.74 20.16
C PRO A 76 9.88 -20.42 19.58
N GLN A 77 8.80 -20.78 20.28
CA GLN A 77 7.43 -20.46 19.84
C GLN A 77 7.18 -18.95 19.87
N ALA A 78 7.67 -18.24 20.90
CA ALA A 78 7.61 -16.79 20.96
C ALA A 78 8.44 -16.14 19.83
N ILE A 79 9.63 -16.69 19.52
CA ILE A 79 10.43 -16.25 18.36
C ILE A 79 9.63 -16.40 17.06
N PHE A 80 9.02 -17.55 16.78
CA PHE A 80 8.23 -17.74 15.55
C PHE A 80 7.00 -16.81 15.48
N ASN A 81 6.26 -16.66 16.59
CA ASN A 81 5.12 -15.74 16.65
C ASN A 81 5.54 -14.29 16.43
N PHE A 82 6.65 -13.85 17.03
CA PHE A 82 7.13 -12.49 16.89
C PHE A 82 7.75 -12.23 15.52
N THR A 83 8.47 -13.19 14.94
CA THR A 83 8.93 -13.14 13.54
C THR A 83 7.76 -13.01 12.59
N ASN A 84 6.69 -13.81 12.78
CA ASN A 84 5.48 -13.71 11.98
C ASN A 84 4.82 -12.32 12.10
N SER A 85 4.85 -11.70 13.29
CA SER A 85 4.37 -10.33 13.49
C SER A 85 5.22 -9.23 12.82
N ILE A 86 6.42 -9.55 12.32
CA ILE A 86 7.31 -8.62 11.62
C ILE A 86 7.29 -8.90 10.11
N VAL A 87 7.37 -10.18 9.71
CA VAL A 87 7.38 -10.63 8.31
C VAL A 87 5.95 -10.66 7.74
N GLY A 88 5.37 -9.47 7.57
CA GLY A 88 4.11 -9.24 6.83
C GLY A 88 4.35 -8.50 5.51
N ALA A 89 3.31 -7.87 4.94
CA ALA A 89 3.38 -7.08 3.69
C ALA A 89 4.53 -6.04 3.62
N GLY A 90 5.03 -5.58 4.77
CA GLY A 90 6.20 -4.70 4.84
C GLY A 90 7.49 -5.28 4.26
N CYS A 91 7.68 -6.60 4.24
CA CYS A 91 8.84 -7.22 3.60
C CYS A 91 8.70 -7.31 2.06
N ILE A 92 7.46 -7.31 1.57
CA ILE A 92 7.12 -7.37 0.14
C ILE A 92 7.36 -6.01 -0.51
N GLY A 93 6.89 -4.93 0.13
CA GLY A 93 7.10 -3.55 -0.33
C GLY A 93 8.57 -3.11 -0.48
N LEU A 94 9.53 -3.86 0.08
CA LEU A 94 10.95 -3.49 0.04
C LEU A 94 11.55 -3.50 -1.36
N GLY A 95 11.11 -4.37 -2.27
CA GLY A 95 11.61 -4.37 -3.65
C GLY A 95 11.40 -3.01 -4.32
N GLY A 96 10.16 -2.52 -4.32
CA GLY A 96 9.82 -1.19 -4.83
C GLY A 96 10.44 -0.05 -4.01
N ALA A 97 10.55 -0.19 -2.69
CA ALA A 97 11.24 0.81 -1.87
C ALA A 97 12.73 0.93 -2.22
N ILE A 98 13.42 -0.17 -2.54
CA ILE A 98 14.81 -0.16 -3.03
C ILE A 98 14.88 0.52 -4.41
N ALA A 99 13.97 0.20 -5.32
CA ALA A 99 13.94 0.83 -6.65
C ALA A 99 13.65 2.35 -6.60
N LEU A 100 12.83 2.82 -5.67
CA LEU A 100 12.54 4.25 -5.53
C LEU A 100 13.62 5.02 -4.74
N SER A 101 14.55 4.33 -4.07
CA SER A 101 15.55 4.94 -3.18
C SER A 101 17.00 4.82 -3.65
N GLY A 102 17.39 3.68 -4.24
CA GLY A 102 18.77 3.33 -4.59
C GLY A 102 19.31 2.12 -3.80
N GLY A 103 20.12 1.27 -4.46
CA GLY A 103 20.52 -0.05 -3.93
C GLY A 103 21.21 -0.04 -2.56
N PHE A 104 22.41 0.53 -2.44
CA PHE A 104 23.18 0.45 -1.18
C PHE A 104 22.56 1.25 -0.04
N VAL A 105 21.95 2.40 -0.33
CA VAL A 105 21.29 3.23 0.71
C VAL A 105 20.13 2.47 1.34
N SER A 106 19.35 1.73 0.55
CA SER A 106 18.25 0.90 1.07
C SER A 106 18.73 -0.28 1.89
N ILE A 107 19.81 -0.97 1.50
CA ILE A 107 20.43 -2.03 2.32
C ILE A 107 20.86 -1.48 3.68
N ALA A 108 21.49 -0.31 3.71
CA ALA A 108 21.88 0.35 4.95
C ALA A 108 20.65 0.73 5.81
N LEU A 109 19.57 1.24 5.21
CA LEU A 109 18.33 1.60 5.90
C LEU A 109 17.59 0.38 6.48
N VAL A 110 17.52 -0.74 5.75
CA VAL A 110 16.94 -2.01 6.23
C VAL A 110 17.64 -2.48 7.49
N ILE A 111 18.99 -2.51 7.50
CA ILE A 111 19.78 -2.90 8.66
C ILE A 111 19.61 -1.88 9.80
N PHE A 112 19.65 -0.59 9.49
CA PHE A 112 19.52 0.50 10.46
C PHE A 112 18.17 0.47 11.20
N PHE A 113 17.05 0.37 10.48
CA PHE A 113 15.72 0.31 11.10
C PHE A 113 15.46 -1.00 11.85
N ALA A 114 16.02 -2.13 11.41
CA ALA A 114 15.97 -3.37 12.20
C ALA A 114 16.68 -3.19 13.56
N VAL A 115 17.89 -2.61 13.57
CA VAL A 115 18.63 -2.32 14.82
C VAL A 115 17.88 -1.31 15.70
N LEU A 116 17.37 -0.21 15.11
CA LEU A 116 16.65 0.83 15.85
C LEU A 116 15.36 0.30 16.49
N THR A 117 14.62 -0.55 15.75
CA THR A 117 13.41 -1.21 16.24
C THR A 117 13.73 -2.17 17.38
N LYS A 118 14.80 -2.98 17.27
CA LYS A 118 15.27 -3.86 18.35
C LYS A 118 15.52 -3.09 19.64
N LEU A 119 16.25 -1.98 19.54
CA LEU A 119 16.58 -1.12 20.69
C LEU A 119 15.34 -0.51 21.35
N SER A 120 14.35 -0.12 20.56
CA SER A 120 13.04 0.36 21.03
C SER A 120 12.22 -0.73 21.74
N LEU A 121 12.14 -1.93 21.17
CA LEU A 121 11.39 -3.06 21.73
C LEU A 121 11.94 -3.50 23.09
N ASP A 122 13.26 -3.61 23.21
CA ASP A 122 13.91 -3.92 24.48
C ASP A 122 13.66 -2.84 25.54
N MET A 123 13.64 -1.56 25.13
CA MET A 123 13.36 -0.43 26.01
C MET A 123 11.92 -0.47 26.55
N LEU A 124 10.92 -0.76 25.70
CA LEU A 124 9.53 -0.90 26.13
C LEU A 124 9.34 -2.00 27.19
N VAL A 125 9.89 -3.19 26.96
CA VAL A 125 9.76 -4.31 27.91
C VAL A 125 10.57 -4.06 29.20
N ARG A 126 11.75 -3.43 29.11
CA ARG A 126 12.51 -3.00 30.30
C ARG A 126 11.71 -2.03 31.16
N LEU A 127 11.17 -0.96 30.55
CA LEU A 127 10.36 0.05 31.23
C LEU A 127 9.14 -0.56 31.92
N SER A 128 8.45 -1.50 31.26
CA SER A 128 7.32 -2.23 31.85
C SER A 128 7.71 -3.06 33.07
N LEU A 129 8.80 -3.84 33.00
CA LEU A 129 9.23 -4.70 34.10
C LEU A 129 9.80 -3.92 35.29
N GLU A 130 10.55 -2.84 35.04
CA GLU A 130 11.12 -2.02 36.12
C GLU A 130 10.02 -1.29 36.91
N HIS A 131 8.97 -0.81 36.24
CA HIS A 131 7.82 -0.20 36.92
C HIS A 131 7.07 -1.18 37.84
N LEU A 132 6.87 -2.43 37.40
CA LEU A 132 6.23 -3.47 38.21
C LEU A 132 7.04 -3.77 39.48
N ARG A 133 8.37 -3.71 39.42
CA ARG A 133 9.29 -3.91 40.56
C ARG A 133 9.21 -2.78 41.59
N VAL A 134 9.23 -1.52 41.14
CA VAL A 134 9.11 -0.35 42.03
C VAL A 134 7.74 -0.30 42.74
N THR A 135 6.68 -0.68 42.02
CA THR A 135 5.32 -0.75 42.59
C THR A 135 5.19 -1.87 43.63
N SER A 136 5.81 -3.03 43.35
CA SER A 136 5.83 -4.18 44.27
C SER A 136 6.61 -3.92 45.56
N THR A 137 7.67 -3.10 45.52
CA THR A 137 8.48 -2.78 46.71
C THR A 137 7.86 -1.70 47.61
N THR A 138 7.00 -0.84 47.04
CA THR A 138 6.35 0.25 47.80
C THR A 138 5.10 -0.21 48.56
N THR A 139 4.46 -1.30 48.13
CA THR A 139 3.11 -1.70 48.59
C THR A 139 3.13 -2.88 49.57
N THR A 140 3.74 -2.68 50.75
CA THR A 140 3.84 -3.74 51.80
C THR A 140 2.67 -3.82 52.77
N THR A 141 1.58 -3.06 52.56
CA THR A 141 0.37 -3.15 53.39
C THR A 141 -0.94 -3.14 52.60
N THR A 142 -1.82 -4.05 52.99
CA THR A 142 -3.26 -4.20 52.63
C THR A 142 -3.66 -4.59 51.19
N THR A 143 -4.44 -5.69 51.15
CA THR A 143 -5.41 -6.11 50.12
C THR A 143 -4.90 -6.96 48.94
N THR A 144 -5.15 -8.27 49.05
CA THR A 144 -4.80 -9.35 48.12
C THR A 144 -5.39 -9.25 46.71
N GLN A 145 -6.26 -8.27 46.41
CA GLN A 145 -6.85 -8.07 45.08
C GLN A 145 -5.94 -7.29 44.11
N SER A 146 -4.98 -6.49 44.59
CA SER A 146 -4.10 -5.70 43.71
C SER A 146 -3.11 -6.55 42.91
N ILE A 147 -2.84 -7.78 43.35
CA ILE A 147 -1.80 -8.65 42.77
C ILE A 147 -2.23 -9.24 41.42
N GLN A 148 -3.53 -9.52 41.20
CA GLN A 148 -4.01 -10.09 39.93
C GLN A 148 -4.02 -9.06 38.78
N ASN A 149 -4.16 -7.77 39.09
CA ASN A 149 -4.17 -6.71 38.06
C ASN A 149 -2.76 -6.27 37.62
N MET A 150 -1.70 -6.66 38.34
CA MET A 150 -0.31 -6.34 37.96
C MET A 150 0.27 -7.28 36.88
N GLU A 151 -0.43 -8.34 36.49
CA GLU A 151 0.11 -9.40 35.61
C GLU A 151 0.13 -9.05 34.12
N LYS A 152 -0.48 -7.93 33.69
CA LYS A 152 -0.63 -7.55 32.27
C LYS A 152 -0.47 -6.04 32.02
N LEU A 153 0.68 -5.46 32.34
CA LEU A 153 0.96 -4.05 32.00
C LEU A 153 1.09 -3.89 30.47
N SER A 154 0.07 -3.31 29.83
CA SER A 154 0.07 -3.05 28.38
C SER A 154 0.81 -1.75 28.01
N TYR A 155 1.06 -1.53 26.72
CA TYR A 155 1.74 -0.32 26.24
C TYR A 155 0.96 0.96 26.61
N GLU A 156 -0.37 0.94 26.45
CA GLU A 156 -1.26 2.03 26.81
C GLU A 156 -1.33 2.28 28.34
N ASP A 157 -1.10 1.26 29.17
CA ASP A 157 -0.95 1.42 30.62
C ASP A 157 0.42 2.03 30.98
N LEU A 158 1.51 1.54 30.37
CA LEU A 158 2.84 2.15 30.51
C LEU A 158 2.85 3.64 30.11
N ALA A 159 2.10 3.98 29.06
CA ALA A 159 1.94 5.35 28.61
C ALA A 159 1.08 6.21 29.55
N HIS A 160 0.08 5.61 30.21
CA HIS A 160 -0.66 6.27 31.29
C HIS A 160 0.27 6.64 32.46
N LEU A 161 1.17 5.73 32.83
CA LEU A 161 2.10 5.92 33.94
C LEU A 161 3.15 6.99 33.65
N GLY A 162 3.76 6.99 32.46
CA GLY A 162 4.82 7.95 32.10
C GLY A 162 4.31 9.32 31.62
N MET A 163 3.12 9.40 31.04
CA MET A 163 2.61 10.58 30.33
C MET A 163 1.15 10.94 30.66
N GLY A 164 0.51 10.25 31.61
CA GLY A 164 -0.88 10.48 32.00
C GLY A 164 -1.90 10.06 30.93
N TRP A 165 -3.16 10.47 31.13
CA TRP A 165 -4.29 10.16 30.24
C TRP A 165 -4.00 10.49 28.76
N ALA A 166 -3.32 11.62 28.50
CA ALA A 166 -2.98 12.04 27.14
C ALA A 166 -2.02 11.05 26.46
N GLY A 167 -1.02 10.54 27.19
CA GLY A 167 -0.12 9.49 26.71
C GLY A 167 -0.85 8.19 26.39
N ARG A 168 -1.75 7.75 27.27
CA ARG A 168 -2.62 6.57 27.07
C ARG A 168 -3.39 6.68 25.76
N VAL A 169 -4.10 7.79 25.54
CA VAL A 169 -4.91 8.02 24.34
C VAL A 169 -4.06 8.09 23.08
N VAL A 170 -2.91 8.78 23.12
CA VAL A 170 -1.98 8.86 21.97
C VAL A 170 -1.46 7.47 21.59
N VAL A 171 -1.06 6.63 22.55
CA VAL A 171 -0.66 5.24 22.27
C VAL A 171 -1.81 4.45 21.68
N MET A 172 -3.01 4.49 22.27
CA MET A 172 -4.17 3.76 21.74
C MET A 172 -4.47 4.13 20.28
N LEU A 173 -4.48 5.43 19.95
CA LEU A 173 -4.73 5.91 18.59
C LEU A 173 -3.64 5.47 17.60
N CYS A 174 -2.36 5.61 17.96
CA CYS A 174 -1.26 5.25 17.08
C CYS A 174 -1.13 3.73 16.90
N LYS A 175 -1.34 2.95 17.98
CA LYS A 175 -1.35 1.48 17.99
C LYS A 175 -2.51 0.95 17.13
N PHE A 176 -3.71 1.52 17.27
CA PHE A 176 -4.86 1.17 16.41
C PHE A 176 -4.62 1.54 14.95
N SER A 177 -4.16 2.77 14.66
CA SER A 177 -3.89 3.24 13.29
C SER A 177 -2.85 2.35 12.59
N TYR A 178 -1.76 2.01 13.27
CA TYR A 178 -0.73 1.14 12.70
C TYR A 178 -1.26 -0.28 12.45
N SER A 179 -1.87 -0.91 13.47
CA SER A 179 -2.42 -2.26 13.33
C SER A 179 -3.52 -2.35 12.27
N PHE A 180 -4.40 -1.35 12.16
CA PHE A 180 -5.42 -1.30 11.10
C PHE A 180 -4.78 -1.16 9.71
N GLY A 181 -3.73 -0.34 9.57
CA GLY A 181 -2.94 -0.25 8.35
C GLY A 181 -2.31 -1.58 7.93
N CYS A 182 -1.84 -2.40 8.89
CA CYS A 182 -1.39 -3.77 8.62
C CYS A 182 -2.51 -4.65 8.07
N LEU A 183 -3.72 -4.60 8.63
CA LEU A 183 -4.87 -5.39 8.14
C LEU A 183 -5.19 -5.04 6.67
N VAL A 184 -5.24 -3.75 6.35
CA VAL A 184 -5.49 -3.27 4.99
C VAL A 184 -4.38 -3.71 4.03
N ALA A 185 -3.11 -3.57 4.41
CA ALA A 185 -1.99 -3.99 3.58
C ALA A 185 -1.97 -5.50 3.28
N TYR A 186 -2.32 -6.34 4.26
CA TYR A 186 -2.35 -7.80 4.08
C TYR A 186 -3.50 -8.24 3.15
N GLU A 187 -4.66 -7.59 3.23
CA GLU A 187 -5.80 -7.84 2.33
C GLU A 187 -5.54 -7.33 0.90
N ILE A 188 -4.79 -6.24 0.71
CA ILE A 188 -4.34 -5.79 -0.62
C ILE A 188 -3.46 -6.87 -1.26
N VAL A 189 -2.46 -7.40 -0.53
CA VAL A 189 -1.61 -8.49 -1.05
C VAL A 189 -2.44 -9.73 -1.44
N ILE A 190 -3.46 -10.08 -0.66
CA ILE A 190 -4.37 -11.20 -1.01
C ILE A 190 -5.20 -10.89 -2.26
N LYS A 191 -5.76 -9.68 -2.35
CA LYS A 191 -6.55 -9.19 -3.50
C LYS A 191 -5.78 -9.27 -4.80
N ASP A 192 -4.53 -8.82 -4.79
CA ASP A 192 -3.73 -8.66 -6.00
C ASP A 192 -3.05 -9.97 -6.44
N ASN A 193 -2.90 -10.95 -5.53
CA ASN A 193 -2.18 -12.20 -5.82
C ASN A 193 -3.06 -13.46 -5.90
N PHE A 194 -4.09 -13.61 -5.05
CA PHE A 194 -4.77 -14.91 -4.88
C PHE A 194 -5.58 -15.28 -6.13
N GLY A 195 -6.48 -14.40 -6.58
CA GLY A 195 -7.35 -14.61 -7.74
C GLY A 195 -6.55 -14.92 -9.02
N PRO A 196 -5.62 -14.04 -9.43
CA PRO A 196 -4.77 -14.27 -10.61
C PRO A 196 -3.95 -15.56 -10.55
N ALA A 197 -3.30 -15.87 -9.41
CA ALA A 197 -2.49 -17.07 -9.27
C ALA A 197 -3.32 -18.36 -9.38
N LEU A 198 -4.50 -18.40 -8.73
CA LEU A 198 -5.38 -19.55 -8.79
C LEU A 198 -6.01 -19.73 -10.18
N LYS A 199 -6.41 -18.63 -10.82
CA LYS A 199 -6.92 -18.60 -12.21
C LYS A 199 -5.90 -19.22 -13.17
N SER A 200 -4.66 -18.75 -13.12
CA SER A 200 -3.57 -19.21 -13.97
C SER A 200 -3.30 -20.71 -13.78
N LEU A 201 -3.16 -21.18 -12.52
CA LEU A 201 -2.94 -22.60 -12.21
C LEU A 201 -4.08 -23.54 -12.65
N ILE A 202 -5.35 -23.12 -12.51
CA ILE A 202 -6.50 -23.94 -12.95
C ILE A 202 -6.57 -23.98 -14.48
N TYR A 203 -6.35 -22.85 -15.15
CA TYR A 203 -6.52 -22.76 -16.60
C TYR A 203 -5.36 -23.43 -17.36
N GLU A 204 -4.11 -23.25 -16.93
CA GLU A 204 -2.91 -23.91 -17.48
C GLU A 204 -2.97 -25.44 -17.31
N SER A 205 -3.61 -25.93 -16.25
CA SER A 205 -3.90 -27.35 -16.07
C SER A 205 -4.99 -27.88 -17.01
N THR A 206 -5.87 -27.02 -17.54
CA THR A 206 -7.01 -27.41 -18.37
C THR A 206 -6.68 -27.35 -19.87
N SER A 207 -5.83 -26.40 -20.29
CA SER A 207 -5.42 -26.25 -21.69
C SER A 207 -4.61 -27.44 -22.22
N ASN A 208 -3.89 -28.16 -21.36
CA ASN A 208 -3.10 -29.33 -21.75
C ASN A 208 -3.94 -30.58 -22.11
N ASP A 209 -5.19 -30.67 -21.64
CA ASP A 209 -6.14 -31.74 -22.01
C ASP A 209 -7.10 -31.32 -23.16
N ALA A 210 -7.09 -30.05 -23.56
CA ALA A 210 -8.12 -29.44 -24.41
C ALA A 210 -7.98 -29.69 -25.93
N HIS A 211 -7.08 -30.57 -26.39
CA HIS A 211 -6.98 -30.88 -27.83
C HIS A 211 -8.11 -31.76 -28.36
N HIS A 212 -8.92 -32.37 -27.49
CA HIS A 212 -10.13 -33.10 -27.87
C HIS A 212 -11.27 -32.84 -26.88
N HIS A 213 -12.17 -31.89 -27.16
CA HIS A 213 -13.62 -32.14 -27.00
C HIS A 213 -14.49 -31.15 -27.79
N HIS A 214 -15.66 -31.63 -28.19
CA HIS A 214 -16.61 -30.91 -29.04
C HIS A 214 -17.27 -29.71 -28.34
N GLN A 215 -17.60 -28.72 -29.16
CA GLN A 215 -18.52 -27.63 -28.86
C GLN A 215 -19.89 -28.18 -28.39
N GLY A 216 -20.12 -28.14 -27.09
CA GLY A 216 -21.34 -28.57 -26.42
C GLY A 216 -21.70 -27.60 -25.30
N ASP A 217 -23.00 -27.27 -25.20
CA ASP A 217 -23.54 -26.26 -24.27
C ASP A 217 -23.75 -26.88 -22.87
N ASP A 218 -22.67 -27.43 -22.30
CA ASP A 218 -22.68 -28.23 -21.08
C ASP A 218 -22.64 -27.39 -19.79
N ILE A 219 -23.17 -27.94 -18.70
CA ILE A 219 -23.17 -27.25 -17.39
C ILE A 219 -21.74 -27.05 -16.86
N SER A 220 -20.79 -27.91 -17.26
CA SER A 220 -19.38 -27.80 -16.86
C SER A 220 -18.67 -26.60 -17.50
N SER A 221 -18.92 -26.26 -18.77
CA SER A 221 -18.34 -25.05 -19.37
C SER A 221 -18.88 -23.80 -18.70
N ARG A 222 -20.21 -23.71 -18.52
CA ARG A 222 -20.84 -22.58 -17.83
C ARG A 222 -20.39 -22.41 -16.37
N LEU A 223 -20.06 -23.51 -15.68
CA LEU A 223 -19.46 -23.44 -14.35
C LEU A 223 -18.00 -22.95 -14.41
N ASN A 224 -17.21 -23.44 -15.36
CA ASN A 224 -15.83 -22.99 -15.56
C ASN A 224 -15.78 -21.49 -15.92
N ASP A 225 -16.67 -21.03 -16.82
CA ASP A 225 -16.81 -19.62 -17.20
C ASP A 225 -17.19 -18.77 -15.96
N PHE A 226 -18.17 -19.20 -15.17
CA PHE A 226 -18.54 -18.53 -13.91
C PHE A 226 -17.39 -18.48 -12.89
N PHE A 227 -16.61 -19.57 -12.74
CA PHE A 227 -15.44 -19.58 -11.86
C PHE A 227 -14.33 -18.68 -12.40
N PHE A 228 -14.16 -18.58 -13.72
CA PHE A 228 -13.17 -17.72 -14.38
C PHE A 228 -13.53 -16.24 -14.21
N ASP A 229 -14.80 -15.87 -14.41
CA ASP A 229 -15.34 -14.53 -14.17
C ASP A 229 -15.17 -14.15 -12.69
N LEU A 230 -15.58 -15.05 -11.77
CA LEU A 230 -15.43 -14.84 -10.32
C LEU A 230 -13.98 -14.66 -9.89
N LEU A 231 -13.03 -15.39 -10.48
CA LEU A 231 -11.59 -15.25 -10.23
C LEU A 231 -10.98 -14.02 -10.91
N SER A 232 -11.65 -13.44 -11.92
CA SER A 232 -11.23 -12.21 -12.57
C SER A 232 -11.65 -10.94 -11.81
N GLU A 233 -12.77 -11.01 -11.06
CA GLU A 233 -13.21 -9.91 -10.20
C GLU A 233 -12.52 -9.97 -8.82
N ASN A 234 -11.25 -9.54 -8.78
CA ASN A 234 -10.40 -9.49 -7.58
C ASN A 234 -11.14 -8.96 -6.33
N ALA A 235 -12.01 -7.96 -6.48
CA ALA A 235 -12.79 -7.36 -5.41
C ALA A 235 -13.72 -8.37 -4.69
N TRP A 236 -14.64 -9.02 -5.40
CA TRP A 236 -15.58 -9.97 -4.80
C TRP A 236 -14.89 -11.24 -4.35
N PHE A 237 -13.89 -11.70 -5.10
CA PHE A 237 -13.11 -12.87 -4.71
C PHE A 237 -12.40 -12.65 -3.36
N THR A 238 -11.82 -11.47 -3.13
CA THR A 238 -11.20 -11.09 -1.84
C THR A 238 -12.18 -11.19 -0.67
N TRP A 239 -13.40 -10.66 -0.83
CA TRP A 239 -14.46 -10.77 0.18
C TRP A 239 -14.77 -12.22 0.54
N ILE A 240 -14.86 -13.11 -0.46
CA ILE A 240 -15.19 -14.52 -0.26
C ILE A 240 -14.04 -15.26 0.45
N ILE A 241 -12.80 -15.12 -0.04
CA ILE A 241 -11.65 -15.83 0.55
C ILE A 241 -11.34 -15.33 1.97
N SER A 242 -11.47 -14.02 2.22
CA SER A 242 -11.27 -13.44 3.54
C SER A 242 -12.37 -13.86 4.52
N ALA A 243 -13.63 -13.91 4.09
CA ALA A 243 -14.74 -14.44 4.90
C ALA A 243 -14.57 -15.94 5.21
N ALA A 244 -14.01 -16.72 4.30
CA ALA A 244 -13.80 -18.16 4.45
C ALA A 244 -12.57 -18.53 5.29
N THR A 245 -11.52 -17.71 5.29
CA THR A 245 -10.20 -18.06 5.89
C THR A 245 -9.77 -17.14 7.03
N ILE A 246 -9.82 -15.81 6.83
CA ILE A 246 -9.37 -14.81 7.80
C ILE A 246 -10.38 -14.64 8.93
N LEU A 247 -11.66 -14.47 8.60
CA LEU A 247 -12.71 -14.20 9.59
C LEU A 247 -12.81 -15.31 10.67
N PRO A 248 -12.76 -16.63 10.35
CA PRO A 248 -12.72 -17.68 11.37
C PRO A 248 -11.51 -17.62 12.30
N LEU A 249 -10.31 -17.30 11.78
CA LEU A 249 -9.10 -17.13 12.59
C LEU A 249 -9.22 -15.92 13.52
N CYS A 250 -9.82 -14.83 13.04
CA CYS A 250 -10.08 -13.63 13.83
C CYS A 250 -11.14 -13.84 14.93
N MET A 251 -12.03 -14.83 14.79
CA MET A 251 -13.01 -15.18 15.85
C MET A 251 -12.37 -15.84 17.08
N LEU A 252 -11.10 -16.27 17.01
CA LEU A 252 -10.38 -16.77 18.18
C LEU A 252 -10.21 -15.66 19.24
N ARG A 253 -10.30 -16.05 20.51
CA ARG A 253 -10.14 -15.16 21.67
C ARG A 253 -8.71 -15.08 22.18
N ASP A 254 -7.96 -16.15 22.02
CA ASP A 254 -6.57 -16.29 22.45
C ASP A 254 -5.65 -16.45 21.24
N MET A 255 -4.44 -15.90 21.37
CA MET A 255 -3.31 -16.00 20.45
C MET A 255 -2.56 -17.35 20.54
N THR A 256 -2.63 -18.06 21.68
CA THR A 256 -1.87 -19.30 21.90
C THR A 256 -2.06 -20.37 20.80
N PRO A 257 -3.28 -20.61 20.25
CA PRO A 257 -3.47 -21.58 19.18
C PRO A 257 -2.79 -21.22 17.85
N LEU A 258 -2.46 -19.94 17.63
CA LEU A 258 -1.88 -19.43 16.38
C LEU A 258 -0.36 -19.67 16.27
N ALA A 259 0.25 -20.34 17.26
CA ALA A 259 1.65 -20.73 17.17
C ALA A 259 1.94 -21.69 15.99
N PHE A 260 0.98 -22.55 15.65
CA PHE A 260 1.10 -23.44 14.49
C PHE A 260 0.98 -22.68 13.15
N THR A 261 0.02 -21.77 13.02
CA THR A 261 -0.15 -20.97 11.80
C THR A 261 1.02 -20.01 11.57
N SER A 262 1.59 -19.46 12.65
CA SER A 262 2.80 -18.62 12.59
C SER A 262 4.04 -19.40 12.09
N LEU A 263 4.19 -20.66 12.51
CA LEU A 263 5.26 -21.53 12.01
C LEU A 263 5.13 -21.80 10.49
N VAL A 264 3.91 -22.08 10.02
CA VAL A 264 3.63 -22.29 8.58
C VAL A 264 3.93 -21.02 7.79
N SER A 265 3.48 -19.85 8.26
CA SER A 265 3.71 -18.55 7.62
C SER A 265 5.21 -18.25 7.41
N VAL A 266 6.04 -18.46 8.44
CA VAL A 266 7.50 -18.26 8.37
C VAL A 266 8.15 -19.28 7.42
N ALA A 267 7.67 -20.53 7.39
CA ALA A 267 8.17 -21.54 6.45
C ALA A 267 7.84 -21.18 4.99
N CYS A 268 6.62 -20.70 4.71
CA CYS A 268 6.22 -20.19 3.40
C CYS A 268 7.13 -19.06 2.92
N MET A 269 7.50 -18.12 3.80
CA MET A 269 8.43 -17.03 3.47
C MET A 269 9.85 -17.50 3.15
N ILE A 270 10.36 -18.55 3.81
CA ILE A 270 11.66 -19.15 3.45
C ILE A 270 11.59 -19.81 2.07
N VAL A 271 10.47 -20.46 1.72
CA VAL A 271 10.26 -21.02 0.37
C VAL A 271 10.16 -19.91 -0.67
N ILE A 272 9.47 -18.79 -0.38
CA ILE A 272 9.40 -17.62 -1.28
C ILE A 272 10.80 -17.05 -1.57
N VAL A 273 11.65 -16.91 -0.55
CA VAL A 273 13.06 -16.50 -0.74
C VAL A 273 13.78 -17.45 -1.69
N ALA A 274 13.64 -18.76 -1.49
CA ALA A 274 14.28 -19.77 -2.35
C ALA A 274 13.77 -19.70 -3.80
N ILE A 275 12.45 -19.48 -4.00
CA ILE A 275 11.86 -19.30 -5.33
C ILE A 275 12.39 -18.04 -6.03
N VAL A 276 12.38 -16.90 -5.34
CA VAL A 276 12.88 -15.62 -5.89
C VAL A 276 14.36 -15.72 -6.27
N MET A 277 15.18 -16.38 -5.44
CA MET A 277 16.58 -16.64 -5.76
C MET A 277 16.74 -17.59 -6.97
N HIS A 278 15.95 -18.67 -7.03
CA HIS A 278 15.97 -19.61 -8.15
C HIS A 278 15.62 -18.92 -9.48
N ILE A 279 14.55 -18.11 -9.52
CA ILE A 279 14.17 -17.35 -10.73
C ILE A 279 15.32 -16.40 -11.15
N TYR A 280 15.97 -15.71 -10.21
CA TYR A 280 17.08 -14.81 -10.54
C TYR A 280 18.32 -15.51 -11.12
N PHE A 281 18.66 -16.71 -10.62
CA PHE A 281 19.86 -17.45 -11.06
C PHE A 281 19.62 -18.31 -12.30
N ASP A 282 18.49 -19.01 -12.36
CA ASP A 282 18.23 -20.09 -13.32
C ASP A 282 17.25 -19.70 -14.45
N CYS A 283 16.51 -18.59 -14.33
CA CYS A 283 15.60 -18.07 -15.38
C CYS A 283 16.10 -16.71 -15.92
N PRO A 284 17.20 -16.68 -16.71
CA PRO A 284 17.84 -15.44 -17.14
C PRO A 284 16.95 -14.54 -17.99
N GLU A 285 15.98 -15.10 -18.73
CA GLU A 285 15.00 -14.38 -19.56
C GLU A 285 14.02 -13.48 -18.77
N VAL A 286 13.84 -13.74 -17.47
CA VAL A 286 12.95 -12.92 -16.60
C VAL A 286 13.60 -11.59 -16.20
N ARG A 287 14.94 -11.51 -16.26
CA ARG A 287 15.70 -10.35 -15.78
C ARG A 287 15.69 -9.22 -16.79
N GLN A 288 15.33 -8.03 -16.35
CA GLN A 288 15.41 -6.83 -17.17
C GLN A 288 16.85 -6.32 -17.31
N SER A 289 17.15 -5.69 -18.46
CA SER A 289 18.43 -5.02 -18.68
C SER A 289 18.53 -3.80 -17.77
N GLY A 290 19.42 -3.85 -16.78
CA GLY A 290 19.60 -2.78 -15.81
C GLY A 290 20.45 -1.61 -16.31
N GLY A 291 20.39 -0.50 -15.57
CA GLY A 291 21.25 0.67 -15.78
C GLY A 291 22.72 0.43 -15.40
N THR A 292 23.50 1.51 -15.34
CA THR A 292 24.90 1.45 -14.90
C THR A 292 25.02 1.03 -13.42
N PHE A 293 26.20 0.58 -12.99
CA PHE A 293 26.45 0.29 -11.57
C PHE A 293 26.18 1.52 -10.67
N TYR A 294 26.46 2.72 -11.19
CA TYR A 294 26.17 3.95 -10.47
C TYR A 294 24.67 4.13 -10.26
N GLU A 295 23.88 4.12 -11.35
CA GLU A 295 22.42 4.19 -11.29
C GLU A 295 21.85 3.14 -10.36
N ASN A 296 22.22 1.87 -10.53
CA ASN A 296 21.57 0.76 -9.83
C ASN A 296 21.91 0.70 -8.33
N TRP A 297 23.13 1.09 -7.92
CA TRP A 297 23.63 0.84 -6.56
C TRP A 297 24.07 2.07 -5.77
N LEU A 298 24.64 3.09 -6.42
CA LEU A 298 25.23 4.27 -5.76
C LEU A 298 24.33 5.51 -5.78
N GLU A 299 23.47 5.63 -6.78
CA GLU A 299 22.53 6.74 -6.91
C GLU A 299 21.56 6.77 -5.72
N ILE A 300 21.46 7.93 -5.05
CA ILE A 300 20.43 8.20 -4.04
C ILE A 300 19.29 8.93 -4.75
N ARG A 301 18.15 8.26 -4.90
CA ARG A 301 17.01 8.76 -5.69
C ARG A 301 16.06 9.61 -4.83
N PRO A 302 15.39 10.62 -5.40
CA PRO A 302 14.43 11.45 -4.67
C PRO A 302 13.27 10.67 -4.02
N GLY A 303 12.88 9.53 -4.62
CA GLY A 303 11.83 8.64 -4.10
C GLY A 303 12.14 7.99 -2.75
N LEU A 304 13.39 8.09 -2.26
CA LEU A 304 13.78 7.70 -0.90
C LEU A 304 12.90 8.36 0.16
N LEU A 305 12.69 9.67 0.08
CA LEU A 305 11.89 10.39 1.08
C LEU A 305 10.40 10.01 1.04
N ASN A 306 9.89 9.66 -0.14
CA ASN A 306 8.51 9.22 -0.33
C ASN A 306 8.26 7.82 0.31
N ASN A 307 9.28 6.96 0.34
CA ASN A 307 9.18 5.54 0.74
C ASN A 307 9.93 5.20 2.04
N LEU A 308 10.45 6.20 2.76
CA LEU A 308 11.05 6.01 4.09
C LEU A 308 10.12 5.22 5.04
N GLY A 309 8.81 5.45 4.94
CA GLY A 309 7.80 4.76 5.73
C GLY A 309 7.74 3.25 5.47
N THR A 310 7.97 2.81 4.23
CA THR A 310 7.98 1.37 3.89
C THR A 310 9.09 0.65 4.65
N PHE A 311 10.30 1.22 4.72
CA PHE A 311 11.40 0.65 5.51
C PHE A 311 11.12 0.60 7.02
N VAL A 312 10.39 1.59 7.55
CA VAL A 312 9.94 1.58 8.95
C VAL A 312 8.89 0.48 9.14
N PHE A 313 7.87 0.45 8.30
CA PHE A 313 6.75 -0.51 8.35
C PHE A 313 7.24 -1.97 8.28
N SER A 314 8.31 -2.27 7.52
CA SER A 314 8.92 -3.60 7.47
C SER A 314 9.35 -4.17 8.83
N PHE A 315 9.56 -3.32 9.85
CA PHE A 315 10.10 -3.74 11.15
C PHE A 315 9.20 -3.42 12.35
N VAL A 316 8.26 -2.49 12.24
CA VAL A 316 7.49 -2.02 13.41
C VAL A 316 6.52 -3.09 13.94
N SER A 317 6.84 -3.59 15.14
CA SER A 317 6.11 -4.63 15.88
C SER A 317 5.79 -4.22 17.34
N GLN A 318 6.03 -2.96 17.71
CA GLN A 318 5.72 -2.40 19.03
C GLN A 318 4.23 -2.49 19.39
N HIS A 319 3.35 -2.67 18.41
CA HIS A 319 1.91 -2.85 18.64
C HIS A 319 1.55 -4.21 19.27
N THR A 320 2.32 -5.26 19.01
CA THR A 320 2.15 -6.64 19.53
C THR A 320 3.14 -7.01 20.64
N VAL A 321 4.08 -6.12 21.00
CA VAL A 321 5.20 -6.45 21.90
C VAL A 321 4.76 -6.99 23.27
N HIS A 322 3.87 -6.29 23.98
CA HIS A 322 3.36 -6.74 25.28
C HIS A 322 2.50 -8.00 25.18
N LEU A 323 1.79 -8.18 24.07
CA LEU A 323 0.95 -9.34 23.79
C LEU A 323 1.83 -10.60 23.63
N VAL A 324 2.92 -10.53 22.86
CA VAL A 324 3.87 -11.67 22.74
C VAL A 324 4.68 -11.88 24.01
N PHE A 325 5.06 -10.82 24.73
CA PHE A 325 5.74 -10.96 26.02
C PHE A 325 4.85 -11.67 27.05
N ALA A 326 3.57 -11.28 27.16
CA ALA A 326 2.59 -11.93 28.04
C ALA A 326 2.25 -13.37 27.61
N SER A 327 2.46 -13.74 26.35
CA SER A 327 2.25 -15.13 25.90
C SER A 327 3.32 -16.10 26.41
N LEU A 328 4.52 -15.62 26.79
CA LEU A 328 5.57 -16.45 27.38
C LEU A 328 5.11 -17.06 28.72
N LYS A 329 5.54 -18.29 29.00
CA LYS A 329 5.32 -18.90 30.32
C LYS A 329 5.84 -17.96 31.43
N PRO A 330 5.16 -17.80 32.57
CA PRO A 330 5.51 -16.79 33.59
C PRO A 330 6.99 -16.79 34.01
N ARG A 331 7.59 -17.97 34.27
CA ARG A 331 9.02 -18.12 34.60
C ARG A 331 10.00 -17.71 33.48
N LEU A 332 9.53 -17.50 32.26
CA LEU A 332 10.33 -17.08 31.10
C LEU A 332 10.21 -15.58 30.83
N GLN A 333 9.28 -14.87 31.49
CA GLN A 333 9.05 -13.43 31.32
C GLN A 333 10.17 -12.63 32.02
N THR A 334 11.34 -12.54 31.38
CA THR A 334 12.51 -11.78 31.88
C THR A 334 13.10 -10.91 30.79
N VAL A 335 13.78 -9.82 31.15
CA VAL A 335 14.45 -8.94 30.16
C VAL A 335 15.48 -9.71 29.34
N LYS A 336 16.18 -10.68 29.95
CA LYS A 336 17.20 -11.52 29.29
C LYS A 336 16.62 -12.44 28.22
N ASN A 337 15.52 -13.13 28.54
CA ASN A 337 14.81 -13.96 27.59
C ASN A 337 14.14 -13.11 26.51
N TRP A 338 13.59 -11.95 26.86
CA TRP A 338 13.04 -11.01 25.89
C TRP A 338 14.11 -10.50 24.90
N LYS A 339 15.28 -10.04 25.38
CA LYS A 339 16.42 -9.64 24.53
C LYS A 339 16.82 -10.76 23.53
N THR A 340 16.63 -12.03 23.91
CA THR A 340 16.90 -13.20 23.07
C THR A 340 15.80 -13.38 22.02
N VAL A 341 14.51 -13.28 22.42
CA VAL A 341 13.36 -13.33 21.50
C VAL A 341 13.43 -12.19 20.48
N SER A 342 13.57 -10.95 20.94
CA SER A 342 13.62 -9.75 20.09
C SER A 342 14.78 -9.81 19.09
N PHE A 343 15.97 -10.21 19.53
CA PHE A 343 17.14 -10.32 18.67
C PHE A 343 16.97 -11.36 17.56
N TYR A 344 16.60 -12.61 17.89
CA TYR A 344 16.48 -13.66 16.88
C TYR A 344 15.31 -13.43 15.92
N SER A 345 14.18 -12.89 16.40
CA SER A 345 13.06 -12.58 15.51
C SER A 345 13.38 -11.46 14.51
N LEU A 346 14.01 -10.36 14.96
CA LEU A 346 14.42 -9.30 14.03
C LEU A 346 15.57 -9.75 13.11
N LEU A 347 16.49 -10.61 13.56
CA LEU A 347 17.54 -11.15 12.70
C LEU A 347 16.96 -11.99 11.55
N VAL A 348 16.03 -12.90 11.86
CA VAL A 348 15.34 -13.71 10.83
C VAL A 348 14.52 -12.81 9.90
N ALA A 349 13.73 -11.90 10.46
CA ALA A 349 12.89 -11.00 9.67
C ALA A 349 13.70 -10.09 8.74
N ALA A 350 14.78 -9.48 9.23
CA ALA A 350 15.67 -8.64 8.42
C ALA A 350 16.39 -9.44 7.34
N THR A 351 16.82 -10.68 7.63
CA THR A 351 17.47 -11.55 6.64
C THR A 351 16.52 -11.93 5.50
N VAL A 352 15.31 -12.38 5.83
CA VAL A 352 14.27 -12.71 4.83
C VAL A 352 13.92 -11.47 4.00
N SER A 353 13.66 -10.34 4.67
CA SER A 353 13.30 -9.07 4.04
C SER A 353 14.38 -8.55 3.08
N LEU A 354 15.65 -8.64 3.47
CA LEU A 354 16.78 -8.21 2.63
C LEU A 354 16.99 -9.15 1.44
N LEU A 355 16.83 -10.47 1.62
CA LEU A 355 16.94 -11.42 0.51
C LEU A 355 15.82 -11.23 -0.51
N VAL A 356 14.55 -11.16 -0.09
CA VAL A 356 13.43 -10.88 -1.02
C VAL A 356 13.64 -9.53 -1.70
N GLY A 357 13.83 -8.45 -0.94
CA GLY A 357 13.94 -7.10 -1.49
C GLY A 357 15.09 -6.96 -2.50
N VAL A 358 16.29 -7.47 -2.18
CA VAL A 358 17.46 -7.34 -3.05
C VAL A 358 17.34 -8.21 -4.30
N PHE A 359 16.90 -9.47 -4.22
CA PHE A 359 16.79 -10.32 -5.41
C PHE A 359 15.65 -9.91 -6.34
N VAL A 360 14.52 -9.43 -5.81
CA VAL A 360 13.46 -8.83 -6.64
C VAL A 360 13.97 -7.55 -7.30
N TYR A 361 14.66 -6.67 -6.56
CA TYR A 361 15.27 -5.46 -7.14
C TYR A 361 16.31 -5.78 -8.23
N MET A 362 17.16 -6.79 -8.05
CA MET A 362 18.13 -7.21 -9.07
C MET A 362 17.47 -7.88 -10.30
N THR A 363 16.20 -8.27 -10.21
CA THR A 363 15.45 -8.83 -11.34
C THR A 363 14.86 -7.74 -12.24
N PHE A 364 14.34 -6.64 -11.67
CA PHE A 364 13.61 -5.59 -12.42
C PHE A 364 14.20 -4.17 -12.32
N TRP A 365 15.24 -3.97 -11.51
CA TRP A 365 15.94 -2.70 -11.28
C TRP A 365 14.98 -1.53 -10.96
N GLN A 366 15.12 -0.39 -11.65
CA GLN A 366 14.30 0.82 -11.50
C GLN A 366 12.78 0.56 -11.61
N ASN A 367 12.38 -0.48 -12.34
CA ASN A 367 10.97 -0.78 -12.63
C ASN A 367 10.29 -1.61 -11.54
N THR A 368 10.99 -1.91 -10.43
CA THR A 368 10.44 -2.75 -9.36
C THR A 368 9.25 -2.08 -8.67
N LYS A 369 8.07 -2.71 -8.71
CA LYS A 369 6.84 -2.30 -8.01
C LYS A 369 6.84 -2.73 -6.54
N SER A 370 5.90 -2.18 -5.76
CA SER A 370 5.72 -2.50 -4.33
C SER A 370 5.12 -3.88 -4.08
N ASP A 371 4.29 -4.41 -4.98
CA ASP A 371 4.02 -5.84 -4.99
C ASP A 371 5.08 -6.54 -5.85
N ILE A 372 5.79 -7.49 -5.25
CA ILE A 372 6.89 -8.19 -5.91
C ILE A 372 6.42 -9.07 -7.07
N PHE A 373 5.21 -9.64 -6.99
CA PHE A 373 4.74 -10.67 -7.92
C PHE A 373 3.85 -10.13 -9.05
N GLU A 374 3.56 -8.82 -9.05
CA GLU A 374 2.86 -8.16 -10.16
C GLU A 374 3.70 -8.13 -11.45
N MET A 375 5.03 -8.20 -11.34
CA MET A 375 5.97 -8.08 -12.48
C MET A 375 6.53 -9.41 -12.97
N TYR A 376 6.51 -10.46 -12.16
CA TYR A 376 6.99 -11.76 -12.59
C TYR A 376 5.99 -12.35 -13.60
N PRO A 377 6.47 -12.90 -14.74
CA PRO A 377 5.61 -13.57 -15.69
C PRO A 377 4.87 -14.73 -15.03
N GLU A 378 3.66 -15.01 -15.51
CA GLU A 378 2.89 -16.15 -15.05
C GLU A 378 3.64 -17.45 -15.34
N SER A 379 3.76 -18.28 -14.31
CA SER A 379 4.32 -19.61 -14.38
C SER A 379 3.84 -20.39 -13.15
N TRP A 380 3.80 -21.72 -13.22
CA TRP A 380 3.46 -22.56 -12.06
C TRP A 380 4.26 -22.18 -10.80
N LEU A 381 5.53 -21.76 -10.95
CA LEU A 381 6.42 -21.39 -9.86
C LEU A 381 6.08 -20.01 -9.29
N THR A 382 5.90 -19.00 -10.14
CA THR A 382 5.46 -17.65 -9.75
C THR A 382 4.11 -17.74 -9.03
N ASN A 383 3.15 -18.47 -9.62
CA ASN A 383 1.80 -18.61 -9.08
C ASN A 383 1.78 -19.40 -7.76
N SER A 384 2.64 -20.41 -7.62
CA SER A 384 2.84 -21.08 -6.32
C SER A 384 3.38 -20.12 -5.26
N ALA A 385 4.32 -19.24 -5.61
CA ALA A 385 4.86 -18.24 -4.69
C ALA A 385 3.82 -17.17 -4.30
N LYS A 386 2.97 -16.72 -5.24
CA LYS A 386 1.81 -15.85 -4.99
C LYS A 386 0.84 -16.48 -3.97
N LEU A 387 0.52 -17.77 -4.11
CA LEU A 387 -0.35 -18.47 -3.16
C LEU A 387 0.30 -18.69 -1.79
N LEU A 388 1.60 -19.02 -1.74
CA LEU A 388 2.36 -19.09 -0.49
C LEU A 388 2.38 -17.74 0.23
N LEU A 389 2.50 -16.63 -0.51
CA LEU A 389 2.46 -15.28 0.04
C LEU A 389 1.08 -14.97 0.65
N CYS A 390 0.00 -15.36 -0.01
CA CYS A 390 -1.35 -15.25 0.53
C CYS A 390 -1.53 -16.07 1.83
N ILE A 391 -0.97 -17.28 1.89
CA ILE A 391 -0.99 -18.13 3.11
C ILE A 391 -0.24 -17.44 4.26
N THR A 392 0.92 -16.82 3.98
CA THR A 392 1.65 -15.98 4.96
C THR A 392 0.75 -14.84 5.46
N MET A 393 0.12 -14.06 4.57
CA MET A 393 -0.75 -12.94 4.97
C MET A 393 -1.94 -13.41 5.83
N ILE A 394 -2.63 -14.50 5.46
CA ILE A 394 -3.70 -15.11 6.27
C ILE A 394 -3.18 -15.55 7.65
N GLY A 395 -1.97 -16.12 7.72
CA GLY A 395 -1.32 -16.53 8.96
C GLY A 395 -0.83 -15.37 9.85
N THR A 396 -0.63 -14.18 9.29
CA THR A 396 -0.16 -12.98 10.01
C THR A 396 -1.32 -12.06 10.46
N PHE A 397 -2.40 -11.98 9.68
CA PHE A 397 -3.54 -11.06 9.90
C PHE A 397 -4.15 -11.06 11.33
N PRO A 398 -4.33 -12.19 12.02
CA PRO A 398 -4.99 -12.18 13.33
C PRO A 398 -4.24 -11.41 14.44
N LEU A 399 -2.91 -11.25 14.34
CA LEU A 399 -2.09 -10.61 15.38
C LEU A 399 -2.38 -9.09 15.52
N PRO A 400 -2.27 -8.26 14.46
CA PRO A 400 -2.76 -6.88 14.51
C PRO A 400 -4.30 -6.82 14.68
N PHE A 401 -5.05 -7.83 14.23
CA PHE A 401 -6.50 -7.84 14.38
C PHE A 401 -6.93 -7.90 15.86
N PHE A 402 -6.31 -8.79 16.66
CA PHE A 402 -6.57 -8.85 18.10
C PHE A 402 -6.23 -7.54 18.78
N THR A 403 -5.12 -6.91 18.38
CA THR A 403 -4.71 -5.57 18.86
C THR A 403 -5.79 -4.51 18.57
N CYS A 404 -6.30 -4.46 17.33
CA CYS A 404 -7.38 -3.54 16.97
C CYS A 404 -8.69 -3.82 17.73
N ARG A 405 -9.07 -5.09 17.90
CA ARG A 405 -10.28 -5.49 18.64
C ARG A 405 -10.20 -5.12 20.12
N GLU A 406 -9.08 -5.42 20.77
CA GLU A 406 -8.82 -5.08 22.18
C GLU A 406 -8.92 -3.56 22.39
N LEU A 407 -8.28 -2.77 21.52
CA LEU A 407 -8.35 -1.32 21.58
C LEU A 407 -9.77 -0.78 21.37
N LEU A 408 -10.58 -1.38 20.48
CA LEU A 408 -11.99 -1.01 20.32
C LEU A 408 -12.84 -1.37 21.55
N ILE A 409 -12.55 -2.48 22.23
CA ILE A 409 -13.23 -2.85 23.48
C ILE A 409 -12.91 -1.82 24.56
N VAL A 410 -11.62 -1.49 24.75
CA VAL A 410 -11.19 -0.52 25.77
C VAL A 410 -11.69 0.91 25.44
N THR A 411 -11.66 1.35 24.18
CA THR A 411 -12.04 2.73 23.82
C THR A 411 -13.54 2.95 23.65
N VAL A 412 -14.30 1.95 23.19
CA VAL A 412 -15.74 2.09 22.88
C VAL A 412 -16.62 1.39 23.90
N ILE A 413 -16.29 0.17 24.31
CA ILE A 413 -17.18 -0.62 25.18
C ILE A 413 -16.98 -0.28 26.66
N HIS A 414 -15.75 -0.06 27.11
CA HIS A 414 -15.44 0.31 28.49
C HIS A 414 -16.25 1.54 28.98
N PRO A 415 -16.33 2.66 28.21
CA PRO A 415 -17.17 3.80 28.57
C PRO A 415 -18.67 3.50 28.50
N LEU A 416 -19.13 2.70 27.52
CA LEU A 416 -20.54 2.27 27.43
C LEU A 416 -20.96 1.35 28.59
N CYS A 417 -20.02 0.66 29.22
CA CYS A 417 -20.21 -0.13 30.43
C CYS A 417 -19.97 0.67 31.73
N GLY A 418 -19.71 1.98 31.65
CA GLY A 418 -19.50 2.85 32.81
C GLY A 418 -18.20 2.59 33.58
N ILE A 419 -17.20 1.96 32.95
CA ILE A 419 -15.89 1.71 33.55
C ILE A 419 -14.93 2.82 33.12
N ASP A 420 -14.45 3.60 34.09
CA ASP A 420 -13.75 4.85 33.78
C ASP A 420 -12.35 4.61 33.19
N LEU A 421 -12.06 5.32 32.10
CA LEU A 421 -10.78 5.28 31.41
C LEU A 421 -9.65 5.93 32.22
N THR A 422 -9.98 6.71 33.26
CA THR A 422 -8.99 7.44 34.07
C THR A 422 -8.42 6.66 35.26
N THR A 423 -9.10 5.62 35.75
CA THR A 423 -8.70 4.91 36.99
C THR A 423 -8.78 3.39 36.91
N GLY A 424 -9.55 2.80 35.98
CA GLY A 424 -9.81 1.36 36.00
C GLY A 424 -10.71 0.90 37.17
N GLU A 425 -11.26 1.84 37.94
CA GLU A 425 -12.28 1.57 38.95
C GLU A 425 -13.67 1.93 38.41
N PRO A 426 -14.72 1.16 38.74
CA PRO A 426 -16.09 1.52 38.37
C PRO A 426 -16.55 2.74 39.17
N THR A 427 -17.10 3.76 38.49
CA THR A 427 -17.61 4.96 39.17
C THR A 427 -18.80 4.64 40.07
N PRO A 428 -18.82 5.06 41.35
CA PRO A 428 -20.01 5.02 42.19
C PRO A 428 -20.91 6.22 41.84
N HIS A 429 -21.62 6.16 40.71
CA HIS A 429 -22.45 7.28 40.26
C HIS A 429 -23.91 7.21 40.72
N ALA A 430 -24.34 8.34 41.29
CA ALA A 430 -25.72 8.83 41.36
C ALA A 430 -26.71 7.97 42.16
N ALA A 431 -26.74 8.20 43.48
CA ALA A 431 -28.03 8.20 44.17
C ALA A 431 -28.97 9.18 43.44
N TYR A 432 -30.14 8.67 43.03
CA TYR A 432 -31.11 9.42 42.25
C TYR A 432 -31.67 10.58 43.10
N ASN A 433 -31.73 11.79 42.53
CA ASN A 433 -32.43 12.90 43.16
C ASN A 433 -33.93 12.64 43.08
N ASP A 434 -34.51 12.14 44.17
CA ASP A 434 -35.96 12.19 44.41
C ASP A 434 -36.17 12.66 45.85
N TRP A 435 -36.05 13.98 46.04
CA TRP A 435 -36.40 14.66 47.28
C TRP A 435 -37.83 15.18 47.11
N ASP A 436 -38.78 14.34 47.52
CA ASP A 436 -40.19 14.72 47.58
C ASP A 436 -40.36 15.87 48.59
N GLU A 437 -41.06 16.94 48.21
CA GLU A 437 -41.29 18.10 49.06
C GLU A 437 -42.33 17.79 50.15
N ASN A 438 -41.94 17.06 51.22
CA ASN A 438 -42.61 17.07 52.53
C ASN A 438 -41.78 16.34 53.60
N ASP A 439 -40.90 17.06 54.30
CA ASP A 439 -41.00 17.14 55.77
C ASP A 439 -40.08 18.24 56.35
N LEU A 440 -40.70 19.34 56.74
CA LEU A 440 -40.11 20.38 57.57
C LEU A 440 -40.31 20.01 59.05
N GLN A 441 -39.23 19.66 59.78
CA GLN A 441 -38.97 20.18 61.15
C GLN A 441 -37.67 19.67 61.81
N GLN A 442 -36.75 20.63 62.02
CA GLN A 442 -35.86 20.89 63.17
C GLN A 442 -36.02 20.07 64.49
N PRO A 443 -35.05 20.14 65.45
CA PRO A 443 -33.59 20.00 65.32
C PRO A 443 -32.97 19.20 66.53
N LEU A 444 -31.66 19.37 66.76
CA LEU A 444 -30.79 18.92 67.88
C LEU A 444 -31.42 18.60 69.26
N LEU A 445 -30.77 17.64 69.96
CA LEU A 445 -30.28 17.62 71.37
C LEU A 445 -30.05 16.13 71.76
N ASP A 446 -29.31 15.71 72.79
CA ASP A 446 -28.01 16.00 73.39
C ASP A 446 -27.83 14.95 74.53
N ASP A 447 -26.63 14.84 75.09
CA ASP A 447 -26.33 14.38 76.47
C ASP A 447 -26.66 12.96 77.04
N THR A 448 -25.58 12.20 77.22
CA THR A 448 -25.10 11.58 78.50
C THR A 448 -25.66 10.27 79.10
N LEU A 449 -24.79 9.71 79.97
CA LEU A 449 -24.97 8.67 81.00
C LEU A 449 -25.11 7.21 80.51
N SER A 450 -24.61 6.19 81.22
CA SER A 450 -23.44 5.98 82.10
C SER A 450 -23.47 4.50 82.52
N ALA A 451 -22.33 3.94 82.94
CA ALA A 451 -22.24 2.52 83.32
C ALA A 451 -23.16 2.10 84.48
N ASP A 452 -23.57 0.83 84.47
CA ASP A 452 -23.58 0.04 85.71
C ASP A 452 -23.30 -1.45 85.45
N THR A 453 -22.76 -2.15 86.45
CA THR A 453 -22.23 -3.51 86.35
C THR A 453 -22.95 -4.52 87.24
N SER A 454 -23.28 -5.72 86.72
CA SER A 454 -22.96 -7.04 87.34
C SER A 454 -23.86 -8.19 86.82
N GLY A 455 -23.30 -9.42 86.74
CA GLY A 455 -24.09 -10.63 87.01
C GLY A 455 -24.17 -11.79 85.98
N VAL A 456 -23.20 -12.70 86.04
CA VAL A 456 -23.40 -14.19 86.00
C VAL A 456 -23.81 -14.91 84.67
N ASN A 457 -22.81 -15.65 84.15
CA ASN A 457 -22.82 -17.01 83.54
C ASN A 457 -23.59 -17.39 82.25
N ASN A 458 -22.79 -17.79 81.25
CA ASN A 458 -22.89 -18.99 80.41
C ASN A 458 -24.25 -19.44 79.81
N THR A 459 -24.47 -19.07 78.54
CA THR A 459 -25.03 -19.99 77.52
C THR A 459 -24.42 -19.74 76.13
N SER A 460 -23.60 -20.70 75.70
CA SER A 460 -23.47 -21.23 74.33
C SER A 460 -24.01 -20.43 73.12
N ASN A 461 -23.08 -19.98 72.26
CA ASN A 461 -23.12 -20.10 70.78
C ASN A 461 -24.49 -20.15 70.08
N ALA A 462 -25.21 -19.02 70.01
CA ALA A 462 -26.40 -18.87 69.16
C ALA A 462 -26.69 -17.40 68.77
N ALA A 463 -25.69 -16.65 68.29
CA ALA A 463 -25.88 -15.25 67.87
C ALA A 463 -24.95 -14.75 66.74
N ILE A 464 -24.21 -15.64 66.05
CA ILE A 464 -23.30 -15.28 64.93
C ILE A 464 -23.72 -15.98 63.63
N SER A 465 -25.03 -16.09 63.41
CA SER A 465 -25.63 -16.52 62.14
C SER A 465 -26.33 -15.38 61.39
N ASP A 466 -26.94 -14.44 62.12
CA ASP A 466 -27.92 -13.52 61.53
C ASP A 466 -27.32 -12.21 61.03
N VAL A 467 -26.19 -11.76 61.59
CA VAL A 467 -25.42 -10.64 61.01
C VAL A 467 -24.77 -11.07 59.69
N SER A 468 -24.33 -12.33 59.59
CA SER A 468 -23.79 -12.89 58.35
C SER A 468 -24.87 -13.06 57.28
N SER A 469 -26.05 -13.59 57.63
CA SER A 469 -27.14 -13.76 56.66
C SER A 469 -27.68 -12.43 56.15
N VAL A 470 -27.85 -11.42 57.00
CA VAL A 470 -28.29 -10.07 56.59
C VAL A 470 -27.22 -9.32 55.80
N ALA A 471 -25.94 -9.38 56.21
CA ALA A 471 -24.85 -8.80 55.41
C ALA A 471 -24.70 -9.49 54.05
N THR A 472 -24.94 -10.81 53.97
CA THR A 472 -24.89 -11.56 52.71
C THR A 472 -26.12 -11.32 51.83
N ASP A 473 -27.32 -11.11 52.40
CA ASP A 473 -28.53 -10.76 51.62
C ASP A 473 -28.50 -9.29 51.17
N LEU A 474 -27.99 -8.37 52.00
CA LEU A 474 -27.76 -6.98 51.62
C LEU A 474 -26.67 -6.87 50.55
N SER A 475 -25.56 -7.62 50.69
CA SER A 475 -24.55 -7.74 49.63
C SER A 475 -25.15 -8.33 48.35
N ARG A 476 -26.04 -9.33 48.44
CA ARG A 476 -26.77 -9.86 47.27
C ARG A 476 -27.68 -8.81 46.63
N ARG A 477 -28.43 -8.03 47.41
CA ARG A 477 -29.36 -6.99 46.90
C ARG A 477 -28.62 -5.78 46.30
N ILE A 478 -27.49 -5.38 46.88
CA ILE A 478 -26.61 -4.35 46.32
C ILE A 478 -25.94 -4.87 45.04
N LEU A 479 -25.48 -6.13 45.01
CA LEU A 479 -24.93 -6.74 43.80
C LEU A 479 -25.99 -6.95 42.69
N HIS A 480 -27.27 -7.07 43.03
CA HIS A 480 -28.38 -7.22 42.09
C HIS A 480 -29.02 -5.91 41.59
N THR A 481 -28.58 -4.74 42.06
CA THR A 481 -29.09 -3.43 41.59
C THR A 481 -28.20 -2.77 40.53
N ALA A 482 -27.00 -3.30 40.26
CA ALA A 482 -26.17 -2.90 39.12
C ALA A 482 -26.49 -3.74 37.87
N THR A 483 -27.32 -3.22 36.97
CA THR A 483 -27.59 -3.82 35.65
C THR A 483 -26.87 -3.06 34.53
N PRO A 484 -26.17 -3.73 33.60
CA PRO A 484 -25.52 -5.03 33.79
C PRO A 484 -24.11 -5.17 33.17
N LYS A 485 -23.24 -5.98 33.81
CA LYS A 485 -22.01 -6.55 33.21
C LYS A 485 -22.32 -7.60 32.10
N ASN A 486 -23.25 -7.32 31.18
CA ASN A 486 -23.69 -8.28 30.15
C ASN A 486 -22.81 -8.32 28.88
N TRP A 487 -21.88 -7.38 28.71
CA TRP A 487 -21.11 -7.27 27.48
C TRP A 487 -19.69 -7.84 27.62
N LEU A 488 -19.08 -7.71 28.79
CA LEU A 488 -17.75 -8.23 29.13
C LEU A 488 -17.82 -9.63 29.76
N LEU A 489 -16.70 -10.35 29.73
CA LEU A 489 -16.54 -11.60 30.47
C LEU A 489 -16.35 -11.31 31.98
N PRO A 490 -16.82 -12.19 32.90
CA PRO A 490 -16.68 -11.98 34.34
C PRO A 490 -15.23 -11.91 34.83
N ASP A 491 -14.34 -12.66 34.17
CA ASP A 491 -12.95 -12.88 34.58
C ASP A 491 -11.91 -12.17 33.67
N ASP A 492 -12.36 -11.48 32.61
CA ASP A 492 -11.49 -10.72 31.67
C ASP A 492 -12.26 -9.53 31.09
N ASP A 493 -11.91 -8.32 31.53
CA ASP A 493 -12.54 -7.04 31.15
C ASP A 493 -12.08 -6.52 29.77
N ARG A 494 -11.05 -7.14 29.17
CA ARG A 494 -10.62 -6.87 27.80
C ARG A 494 -11.29 -7.80 26.78
N GLN A 495 -12.14 -8.74 27.22
CA GLN A 495 -12.87 -9.67 26.34
C GLN A 495 -14.40 -9.54 26.43
N LEU A 496 -15.07 -9.73 25.30
CA LEU A 496 -16.52 -9.66 25.18
C LEU A 496 -17.21 -11.02 25.27
N GLN A 497 -18.44 -11.02 25.78
CA GLN A 497 -19.39 -12.12 25.62
C GLN A 497 -19.66 -12.39 24.13
N TRP A 498 -20.03 -13.63 23.80
CA TRP A 498 -20.08 -14.13 22.42
C TRP A 498 -20.82 -13.23 21.40
N PRO A 499 -22.01 -12.67 21.70
CA PRO A 499 -22.70 -11.80 20.74
C PRO A 499 -21.93 -10.51 20.41
N GLY A 500 -21.34 -9.86 21.43
CA GLY A 500 -20.53 -8.65 21.25
C GLY A 500 -19.21 -8.95 20.54
N HIS A 501 -18.55 -10.05 20.92
CA HIS A 501 -17.30 -10.52 20.33
C HIS A 501 -17.44 -10.76 18.82
N VAL A 502 -18.48 -11.49 18.41
CA VAL A 502 -18.79 -11.73 16.99
C VAL A 502 -19.14 -10.42 16.28
N GLY A 503 -19.97 -9.57 16.90
CA GLY A 503 -20.40 -8.29 16.33
C GLY A 503 -19.26 -7.30 16.05
N ILE A 504 -18.31 -7.12 16.99
CA ILE A 504 -17.13 -6.26 16.76
C ILE A 504 -16.17 -6.92 15.77
N THR A 505 -15.90 -8.21 15.90
CA THR A 505 -14.98 -8.93 15.00
C THR A 505 -15.47 -8.83 13.55
N PHE A 506 -16.76 -9.06 13.29
CA PHE A 506 -17.34 -8.92 11.95
C PHE A 506 -17.25 -7.47 11.43
N LYS A 507 -17.58 -6.46 12.24
CA LYS A 507 -17.51 -5.05 11.82
C LYS A 507 -16.09 -4.60 11.48
N LEU A 508 -15.11 -4.95 12.33
CA LEU A 508 -13.71 -4.59 12.12
C LEU A 508 -13.15 -5.26 10.85
N TRP A 509 -13.45 -6.55 10.66
CA TRP A 509 -13.12 -7.27 9.43
C TRP A 509 -13.74 -6.60 8.20
N PHE A 510 -15.05 -6.38 8.21
CA PHE A 510 -15.78 -5.78 7.08
C PHE A 510 -15.22 -4.40 6.69
N VAL A 511 -14.89 -3.55 7.67
CA VAL A 511 -14.29 -2.24 7.38
C VAL A 511 -12.86 -2.40 6.83
N ALA A 512 -12.03 -3.29 7.38
CA ALA A 512 -10.66 -3.51 6.88
C ALA A 512 -10.64 -4.04 5.43
N THR A 513 -11.44 -5.08 5.12
CA THR A 513 -11.55 -5.64 3.77
C THR A 513 -12.12 -4.62 2.78
N GLY A 514 -13.11 -3.81 3.19
CA GLY A 514 -13.66 -2.73 2.37
C GLY A 514 -12.64 -1.66 1.99
N PHE A 515 -11.77 -1.25 2.92
CA PHE A 515 -10.65 -0.34 2.63
C PHE A 515 -9.62 -0.97 1.69
N ALA A 516 -9.28 -2.25 1.86
CA ALA A 516 -8.32 -2.95 1.00
C ALA A 516 -8.81 -3.13 -0.45
N VAL A 517 -10.09 -3.42 -0.64
CA VAL A 517 -10.74 -3.49 -1.96
C VAL A 517 -10.76 -2.12 -2.64
N ALA A 518 -10.99 -1.03 -1.89
CA ALA A 518 -10.99 0.33 -2.43
C ALA A 518 -9.59 0.93 -2.65
N SER A 519 -8.53 0.38 -2.04
CA SER A 519 -7.17 0.92 -2.16
C SER A 519 -6.51 0.54 -3.49
N PRO A 520 -5.95 1.51 -4.25
CA PRO A 520 -5.35 1.23 -5.57
C PRO A 520 -3.92 0.68 -5.51
N ASN A 521 -3.17 0.94 -4.43
CA ASN A 521 -1.74 0.65 -4.36
C ASN A 521 -1.34 0.18 -2.95
N LEU A 522 -0.49 -0.85 -2.87
CA LEU A 522 0.11 -1.33 -1.63
C LEU A 522 1.16 -0.35 -1.08
N GLY A 523 2.00 0.22 -1.96
CA GLY A 523 3.14 1.05 -1.59
C GLY A 523 2.76 2.27 -0.75
N ASP A 524 1.69 2.97 -1.14
CA ASP A 524 1.24 4.19 -0.46
C ASP A 524 0.72 3.90 0.96
N ILE A 525 0.06 2.75 1.16
CA ILE A 525 -0.38 2.30 2.48
C ILE A 525 0.84 2.00 3.38
N LEU A 526 1.82 1.25 2.87
CA LEU A 526 3.04 0.93 3.61
C LEU A 526 3.83 2.20 4.00
N ALA A 527 3.99 3.12 3.05
CA ALA A 527 4.71 4.37 3.26
C ALA A 527 3.97 5.30 4.25
N LEU A 528 2.67 5.55 4.05
CA LEU A 528 1.89 6.42 4.91
C LEU A 528 1.79 5.89 6.34
N VAL A 529 1.42 4.61 6.51
CA VAL A 529 1.24 3.99 7.84
C VAL A 529 2.58 3.91 8.56
N GLY A 530 3.64 3.49 7.86
CA GLY A 530 4.98 3.40 8.43
C GLY A 530 5.53 4.73 8.93
N CYS A 531 5.39 5.81 8.16
CA CYS A 531 5.85 7.12 8.59
C CYS A 531 4.94 7.77 9.63
N ALA A 532 3.61 7.73 9.45
CA ALA A 532 2.69 8.46 10.33
C ALA A 532 2.52 7.79 11.70
N SER A 533 1.96 6.58 11.76
CA SER A 533 1.71 5.88 13.03
C SER A 533 2.87 4.98 13.44
N GLY A 534 3.60 4.40 12.49
CA GLY A 534 4.75 3.54 12.74
C GLY A 534 5.86 4.25 13.52
N THR A 535 6.36 5.40 13.05
CA THR A 535 7.41 6.16 13.75
C THR A 535 6.98 6.64 15.14
N LEU A 536 5.69 6.96 15.33
CA LEU A 536 5.13 7.34 16.63
C LEU A 536 5.21 6.18 17.63
N ILE A 537 4.65 5.01 17.30
CA ILE A 537 4.64 3.86 18.21
C ILE A 537 6.04 3.24 18.39
N ALA A 538 6.89 3.33 17.37
CA ALA A 538 8.17 2.64 17.34
C ALA A 538 9.32 3.45 17.90
N PHE A 539 9.32 4.78 17.75
CA PHE A 539 10.49 5.58 18.07
C PHE A 539 10.17 6.76 18.99
N ILE A 540 9.19 7.59 18.62
CA ILE A 540 8.90 8.83 19.36
C ILE A 540 8.34 8.53 20.76
N ILE A 541 7.29 7.72 20.87
CA ILE A 541 6.65 7.44 22.17
C ILE A 541 7.56 6.62 23.11
N PRO A 542 8.24 5.54 22.69
CA PRO A 542 9.17 4.81 23.56
C PRO A 542 10.24 5.72 24.17
N SER A 543 10.81 6.63 23.38
CA SER A 543 11.79 7.59 23.88
C SER A 543 11.23 8.60 24.87
N LEU A 544 10.02 9.14 24.60
CA LEU A 544 9.34 10.04 25.54
C LEU A 544 9.05 9.34 26.88
N LEU A 545 8.73 8.04 26.87
CA LEU A 545 8.55 7.25 28.08
C LEU A 545 9.86 7.02 28.83
N SER A 546 10.96 6.69 28.16
CA SER A 546 12.29 6.61 28.81
C SER A 546 12.66 7.96 29.46
N PHE A 547 12.48 9.08 28.76
CA PHE A 547 12.72 10.43 29.33
C PHE A 547 11.88 10.76 30.56
N ARG A 548 10.66 10.21 30.66
CA ARG A 548 9.74 10.45 31.78
C ARG A 548 9.92 9.50 32.96
N LEU A 549 10.32 8.26 32.70
CA LEU A 549 10.40 7.19 33.70
C LEU A 549 11.84 6.96 34.22
N GLU A 550 12.83 6.98 33.32
CA GLU A 550 14.25 6.77 33.64
C GLU A 550 15.07 8.07 33.61
N GLY A 551 14.59 9.09 32.90
CA GLY A 551 15.30 10.34 32.64
C GLY A 551 16.04 10.34 31.29
N TYR A 552 16.92 11.32 31.07
CA TYR A 552 17.59 11.49 29.79
C TYR A 552 18.57 10.34 29.50
N SER A 553 18.45 9.70 28.34
CA SER A 553 19.45 8.77 27.80
C SER A 553 19.81 9.10 26.35
N ASN A 554 21.08 8.96 26.00
CA ASN A 554 21.57 9.19 24.63
C ASN A 554 20.90 8.25 23.61
N LEU A 555 20.58 7.02 24.03
CA LEU A 555 19.86 6.04 23.22
C LEU A 555 18.43 6.50 22.89
N ALA A 556 17.67 6.93 23.91
CA ALA A 556 16.33 7.45 23.69
C ALA A 556 16.36 8.74 22.85
N MET A 557 17.36 9.61 23.02
CA MET A 557 17.51 10.81 22.19
C MET A 557 17.83 10.49 20.72
N LEU A 558 18.70 9.52 20.44
CA LEU A 558 18.95 9.06 19.08
C LEU A 558 17.66 8.52 18.43
N ILE A 559 16.94 7.63 19.13
CA ILE A 559 15.67 7.05 18.65
C ILE A 559 14.63 8.16 18.42
N PHE A 560 14.52 9.13 19.32
CA PHE A 560 13.57 10.24 19.22
C PHE A 560 13.85 11.15 18.01
N VAL A 561 15.10 11.57 17.81
CA VAL A 561 15.50 12.46 16.71
C VAL A 561 15.30 11.76 15.37
N VAL A 562 15.72 10.50 15.23
CA VAL A 562 15.54 9.72 14.01
C VAL A 562 14.05 9.52 13.71
N GLY A 563 13.26 9.10 14.72
CA GLY A 563 11.81 8.94 14.58
C GLY A 563 11.10 10.24 14.20
N GLY A 564 11.47 11.36 14.82
CA GLY A 564 10.90 12.68 14.53
C GLY A 564 11.19 13.16 13.11
N ILE A 565 12.43 13.00 12.61
CA ILE A 565 12.81 13.35 11.24
C ILE A 565 12.06 12.48 10.23
N VAL A 566 12.12 11.15 10.40
CA VAL A 566 11.53 10.18 9.46
C VAL A 566 10.00 10.30 9.44
N GLY A 567 9.36 10.50 10.59
CA GLY A 567 7.92 10.74 10.68
C GLY A 567 7.52 12.06 10.01
N THR A 568 8.17 13.17 10.37
CA THR A 568 7.77 14.50 9.86
C THR A 568 7.93 14.61 8.34
N PHE A 569 9.13 14.30 7.81
CA PHE A 569 9.39 14.42 6.39
C PHE A 569 8.67 13.32 5.59
N GLY A 570 8.77 12.08 6.04
CA GLY A 570 8.17 10.96 5.32
C GLY A 570 6.65 11.05 5.25
N THR A 571 5.94 11.39 6.35
CA THR A 571 4.49 11.59 6.28
C THR A 571 4.10 12.72 5.34
N TYR A 572 4.83 13.83 5.29
CA TYR A 572 4.57 14.90 4.32
C TYR A 572 4.68 14.40 2.88
N TYR A 573 5.74 13.65 2.54
CA TYR A 573 5.93 13.12 1.19
C TYR A 573 4.95 11.99 0.85
N SER A 574 4.66 11.06 1.76
CA SER A 574 3.68 9.98 1.52
C SER A 574 2.25 10.51 1.41
N VAL A 575 1.85 11.54 2.18
CA VAL A 575 0.55 12.21 1.99
C VAL A 575 0.49 12.93 0.65
N LYS A 576 1.58 13.63 0.25
CA LYS A 576 1.65 14.26 -1.06
C LYS A 576 1.52 13.24 -2.20
N GLN A 577 2.21 12.10 -2.09
CA GLN A 577 2.16 11.02 -3.07
C GLN A 577 0.75 10.41 -3.15
N LEU A 578 0.16 10.01 -2.02
CA LEU A 578 -1.21 9.49 -1.97
C LEU A 578 -2.25 10.46 -2.56
N VAL A 579 -2.11 11.77 -2.33
CA VAL A 579 -3.01 12.78 -2.94
C VAL A 579 -2.80 12.90 -4.45
N LEU A 580 -1.56 12.75 -4.94
CA LEU A 580 -1.28 12.69 -6.38
C LEU A 580 -1.88 11.42 -7.00
N ASP A 581 -1.74 10.25 -6.37
CA ASP A 581 -2.21 8.99 -6.93
C ASP A 581 -3.75 8.85 -6.86
N LEU A 582 -4.38 9.36 -5.79
CA LEU A 582 -5.84 9.56 -5.75
C LEU A 582 -6.33 10.59 -6.78
N GLY A 583 -5.49 11.58 -7.13
CA GLY A 583 -5.76 12.54 -8.21
C GLY A 583 -5.50 11.97 -9.62
N ALA A 584 -4.60 10.99 -9.74
CA ALA A 584 -4.16 10.36 -10.98
C ALA A 584 -5.14 9.29 -11.53
N LEU A 585 -6.34 9.18 -10.93
CA LEU A 585 -7.51 8.51 -11.50
C LEU A 585 -7.85 9.00 -12.92
N LEU A 586 -7.31 10.15 -13.34
CA LEU A 586 -7.04 10.49 -14.73
C LEU A 586 -5.58 10.95 -14.86
N PRO A 587 -4.84 10.55 -15.91
CA PRO A 587 -3.47 11.04 -16.11
C PRO A 587 -3.48 12.57 -16.34
N PRO A 588 -2.45 13.31 -15.87
CA PRO A 588 -2.36 14.74 -16.13
C PRO A 588 -2.30 14.99 -17.64
N SER A 589 -3.16 15.88 -18.13
CA SER A 589 -3.13 16.32 -19.52
C SER A 589 -1.72 16.87 -19.83
N PRO A 590 -1.04 16.36 -20.88
CA PRO A 590 0.27 16.87 -21.26
C PRO A 590 0.11 18.32 -21.67
N ILE A 591 1.09 19.15 -21.33
CA ILE A 591 1.13 20.53 -21.81
C ILE A 591 1.25 20.47 -23.33
N TRP A 592 0.17 20.83 -24.03
CA TRP A 592 0.13 20.93 -25.49
C TRP A 592 0.99 22.13 -25.93
N ASN A 593 2.30 21.91 -25.97
CA ASN A 593 3.25 22.74 -26.70
C ASN A 593 3.09 22.42 -28.18
N ASP A 594 2.86 23.42 -29.04
CA ASP A 594 2.73 23.24 -30.51
C ASP A 594 3.81 22.26 -31.00
N THR A 595 3.38 21.07 -31.41
CA THR A 595 4.28 19.94 -31.46
C THR A 595 5.31 20.14 -32.57
N LYS A 596 6.53 19.63 -32.33
CA LYS A 596 7.61 19.67 -33.32
C LYS A 596 7.15 19.14 -34.68
N SER A 597 6.30 18.11 -34.68
CA SER A 597 5.64 17.52 -35.84
C SER A 597 4.84 18.53 -36.68
N VAL A 598 4.13 19.49 -36.09
CA VAL A 598 3.43 20.54 -36.87
C VAL A 598 4.44 21.50 -37.51
N ARG A 599 5.47 21.91 -36.76
CA ARG A 599 6.46 22.90 -37.22
C ARG A 599 7.35 22.37 -38.35
N ASP A 600 7.69 21.08 -38.34
CA ASP A 600 8.58 20.46 -39.33
C ASP A 600 7.84 20.11 -40.65
N PHE A 601 6.51 19.95 -40.60
CA PHE A 601 5.68 19.58 -41.76
C PHE A 601 5.06 20.77 -42.51
N VAL A 602 4.80 21.89 -41.85
CA VAL A 602 4.18 23.10 -42.43
C VAL A 602 5.11 23.78 -43.43
N VAL A 603 4.59 24.08 -44.63
CA VAL A 603 5.24 24.88 -45.67
C VAL A 603 4.33 26.05 -46.04
N LEU A 604 4.79 27.28 -45.87
CA LEU A 604 4.01 28.51 -46.14
C LEU A 604 4.44 29.28 -47.40
N ASP A 605 5.63 29.00 -47.92
CA ASP A 605 6.23 29.71 -49.07
C ASP A 605 6.33 28.78 -50.30
N SER A 606 5.23 28.12 -50.68
CA SER A 606 5.15 27.22 -51.84
C SER A 606 3.81 27.33 -52.55
N ASP A 607 3.79 27.15 -53.87
CA ASP A 607 2.55 27.01 -54.65
C ASP A 607 1.75 25.75 -54.24
N LEU A 608 2.38 24.81 -53.53
CA LEU A 608 1.79 23.63 -52.90
C LEU A 608 1.54 23.81 -51.39
N THR A 609 1.38 25.04 -50.90
CA THR A 609 0.89 25.31 -49.53
C THR A 609 -0.61 25.01 -49.44
N THR A 610 -1.02 24.19 -48.48
CA THR A 610 -2.44 23.84 -48.31
C THR A 610 -3.24 24.97 -47.65
N PRO A 611 -4.56 25.09 -47.92
CA PRO A 611 -5.44 26.03 -47.22
C PRO A 611 -5.43 25.87 -45.69
N ALA A 612 -5.19 24.66 -45.19
CA ALA A 612 -5.05 24.40 -43.76
C ALA A 612 -3.76 25.03 -43.20
N GLU A 613 -2.61 24.83 -43.84
CA GLU A 613 -1.35 25.46 -43.43
C GLU A 613 -1.44 26.99 -43.46
N PHE A 614 -1.94 27.56 -44.56
CA PHE A 614 -2.05 29.01 -44.75
C PHE A 614 -2.97 29.68 -43.71
N SER A 615 -4.02 28.98 -43.27
CA SER A 615 -4.98 29.48 -42.28
C SER A 615 -4.61 29.18 -40.82
N ASN A 616 -3.42 28.62 -40.54
CA ASN A 616 -3.06 28.08 -39.23
C ASN A 616 -4.12 27.09 -38.70
N PHE A 617 -4.48 26.14 -39.56
CA PHE A 617 -5.44 25.05 -39.36
C PHE A 617 -6.87 25.49 -38.98
N GLN A 618 -7.24 26.75 -39.25
CA GLN A 618 -8.61 27.25 -39.04
C GLN A 618 -9.55 26.89 -40.19
N GLU A 619 -9.04 26.66 -41.39
CA GLU A 619 -9.81 26.24 -42.57
C GLU A 619 -9.33 24.88 -43.09
N THR A 620 -10.07 24.32 -44.05
CA THR A 620 -9.74 23.08 -44.74
C THR A 620 -9.96 23.29 -46.24
N ALA A 621 -9.24 22.55 -47.09
CA ALA A 621 -9.39 22.68 -48.53
C ALA A 621 -10.83 22.38 -49.01
N THR A 622 -11.26 22.99 -50.10
CA THR A 622 -12.48 22.56 -50.83
C THR A 622 -12.18 21.31 -51.68
N TYR A 623 -13.21 20.61 -52.16
CA TYR A 623 -13.00 19.47 -53.07
C TYR A 623 -12.19 19.88 -54.32
N GLU A 624 -12.55 21.02 -54.92
CA GLU A 624 -11.84 21.62 -56.06
C GLU A 624 -10.36 21.85 -55.74
N GLN A 625 -10.05 22.48 -54.59
CA GLN A 625 -8.67 22.72 -54.15
C GLN A 625 -7.88 21.43 -53.89
N VAL A 626 -8.53 20.37 -53.39
CA VAL A 626 -7.88 19.05 -53.21
C VAL A 626 -7.60 18.40 -54.56
N THR A 627 -8.53 18.46 -55.50
CA THR A 627 -8.36 17.93 -56.86
C THR A 627 -7.27 18.69 -57.61
N ASP A 628 -7.33 20.03 -57.64
CA ASP A 628 -6.31 20.86 -58.29
C ASP A 628 -4.92 20.61 -57.69
N PHE A 629 -4.80 20.50 -56.37
CA PHE A 629 -3.53 20.21 -55.69
C PHE A 629 -2.90 18.89 -56.17
N PHE A 630 -3.68 17.80 -56.22
CA PHE A 630 -3.16 16.51 -56.67
C PHE A 630 -3.00 16.41 -58.18
N MET A 631 -3.73 17.19 -58.98
CA MET A 631 -3.50 17.32 -60.42
C MET A 631 -2.14 17.99 -60.69
N HIS A 632 -1.87 19.16 -60.12
CA HIS A 632 -0.56 19.82 -60.27
C HIS A 632 0.58 18.91 -59.75
N LEU A 633 0.39 18.25 -58.61
CA LEU A 633 1.43 17.36 -58.06
C LEU A 633 1.71 16.13 -58.94
N ALA A 634 0.72 15.62 -59.68
CA ALA A 634 0.88 14.54 -60.65
C ALA A 634 1.42 15.02 -62.01
N GLU A 635 1.26 16.30 -62.35
CA GLU A 635 1.91 16.91 -63.53
C GLU A 635 3.40 17.21 -63.25
N ASP A 636 3.74 17.65 -62.03
CA ASP A 636 5.10 18.05 -61.65
C ASP A 636 5.99 16.91 -61.12
N SER A 637 5.42 15.78 -60.68
CA SER A 637 6.16 14.66 -60.07
C SER A 637 5.98 13.34 -60.82
N PRO A 638 7.06 12.66 -61.28
CA PRO A 638 6.97 11.36 -61.92
C PRO A 638 6.53 10.24 -60.95
N TYR A 639 6.55 10.52 -59.65
CA TYR A 639 6.21 9.55 -58.59
C TYR A 639 4.72 9.49 -58.25
N VAL A 640 3.88 10.36 -58.84
CA VAL A 640 2.46 10.52 -58.46
C VAL A 640 1.54 10.33 -59.66
N GLN A 641 0.58 9.43 -59.55
CA GLN A 641 -0.52 9.27 -60.52
C GLN A 641 -1.87 9.50 -59.85
N LEU A 642 -2.72 10.32 -60.49
CA LEU A 642 -4.11 10.53 -60.09
C LEU A 642 -5.04 9.65 -60.93
N SER A 643 -5.96 8.92 -60.30
CA SER A 643 -6.92 8.01 -60.95
C SER A 643 -8.33 8.18 -60.40
N SER A 644 -9.35 8.18 -61.27
CA SER A 644 -10.76 8.18 -60.82
C SER A 644 -11.22 6.75 -60.59
N ILE A 645 -11.58 6.43 -59.34
CA ILE A 645 -12.06 5.10 -58.93
C ILE A 645 -13.59 4.99 -58.91
N ALA A 646 -14.31 6.12 -58.93
CA ALA A 646 -15.75 6.15 -59.18
C ALA A 646 -16.23 7.52 -59.69
N LYS A 647 -17.21 7.50 -60.61
CA LYS A 647 -17.97 8.68 -61.02
C LYS A 647 -19.29 8.74 -60.25
N LEU A 648 -19.55 9.85 -59.56
CA LEU A 648 -20.74 10.05 -58.75
C LEU A 648 -21.90 10.64 -59.57
N ALA A 649 -23.12 10.57 -59.02
CA ALA A 649 -24.35 11.00 -59.70
C ALA A 649 -24.40 12.50 -60.05
N ASN A 650 -23.57 13.33 -59.41
CA ASN A 650 -23.39 14.75 -59.74
C ASN A 650 -22.27 15.01 -60.75
N GLY A 651 -21.62 13.98 -61.27
CA GLY A 651 -20.52 14.10 -62.25
C GLY A 651 -19.13 14.21 -61.63
N GLU A 652 -18.99 14.22 -60.31
CA GLU A 652 -17.70 14.33 -59.61
C GLU A 652 -16.99 12.99 -59.51
N ASP A 653 -15.66 13.02 -59.40
CA ASP A 653 -14.81 11.85 -59.27
C ASP A 653 -14.43 11.58 -57.81
N VAL A 654 -14.48 10.31 -57.39
CA VAL A 654 -13.75 9.83 -56.22
C VAL A 654 -12.33 9.53 -56.70
N TRP A 655 -11.38 10.33 -56.23
CA TRP A 655 -9.98 10.25 -56.64
C TRP A 655 -9.19 9.27 -55.78
N LEU A 656 -8.29 8.53 -56.43
CA LEU A 656 -7.19 7.77 -55.83
C LEU A 656 -5.88 8.41 -56.28
N VAL A 657 -5.06 8.81 -55.32
CA VAL A 657 -3.66 9.21 -55.51
C VAL A 657 -2.80 7.98 -55.31
N ILE A 658 -1.96 7.66 -56.28
CA ILE A 658 -1.00 6.54 -56.21
C ILE A 658 0.40 7.15 -56.20
N VAL A 659 1.20 6.83 -55.19
CA VAL A 659 2.58 7.31 -55.02
C VAL A 659 3.54 6.13 -55.03
N SER A 660 4.54 6.14 -55.93
CA SER A 660 5.55 5.09 -56.05
C SER A 660 6.92 5.68 -56.40
N GLY A 661 7.95 5.35 -55.62
CA GLY A 661 9.33 5.69 -55.95
C GLY A 661 9.90 4.93 -57.15
N GLU A 662 9.25 3.84 -57.57
CA GLU A 662 9.64 3.03 -58.74
C GLU A 662 8.93 3.46 -60.04
N GLU A 663 8.12 4.53 -59.99
CA GLU A 663 7.30 5.03 -61.11
C GLU A 663 6.32 3.96 -61.66
N GLN A 664 5.93 2.98 -60.82
CA GLN A 664 4.98 1.91 -61.15
C GLN A 664 3.59 2.18 -60.56
N PHE A 665 2.56 2.10 -61.40
CA PHE A 665 1.18 2.46 -61.04
C PHE A 665 0.12 1.38 -61.31
N ASP A 666 0.45 0.29 -62.04
CA ASP A 666 -0.37 -0.93 -62.09
C ASP A 666 0.01 -1.82 -60.89
N SER A 667 -0.99 -2.40 -60.22
CA SER A 667 -0.79 -3.22 -59.03
C SER A 667 0.06 -4.47 -59.26
N LYS A 668 0.18 -4.94 -60.51
CA LYS A 668 1.01 -6.11 -60.87
C LYS A 668 2.51 -5.82 -60.91
N ASP A 669 2.87 -4.56 -61.10
CA ASP A 669 4.25 -4.12 -61.30
C ASP A 669 4.85 -3.51 -60.02
N MET A 670 4.03 -3.33 -58.97
CA MET A 670 4.46 -2.89 -57.64
C MET A 670 5.17 -4.01 -56.86
N VAL A 671 6.45 -3.82 -56.54
CA VAL A 671 7.23 -4.77 -55.74
C VAL A 671 7.26 -4.39 -54.25
N ASN A 672 7.30 -3.08 -53.95
CA ASN A 672 7.32 -2.58 -52.58
C ASN A 672 5.96 -2.74 -51.85
N PRO A 673 5.95 -2.93 -50.52
CA PRO A 673 4.73 -3.04 -49.71
C PRO A 673 3.75 -1.88 -49.94
N VAL A 674 2.46 -2.22 -50.01
CA VAL A 674 1.40 -1.27 -50.36
C VAL A 674 0.69 -0.80 -49.09
N VAL A 675 0.87 0.48 -48.77
CA VAL A 675 0.17 1.16 -47.67
C VAL A 675 -1.02 1.93 -48.26
N TYR A 676 -2.23 1.63 -47.79
CA TYR A 676 -3.46 2.27 -48.28
C TYR A 676 -4.11 3.12 -47.18
N ALA A 677 -4.33 4.39 -47.48
CA ALA A 677 -5.00 5.33 -46.60
C ALA A 677 -6.27 5.89 -47.23
N THR A 678 -7.30 6.07 -46.42
CA THR A 678 -8.53 6.76 -46.80
C THR A 678 -8.79 7.92 -45.85
N ALA A 679 -9.36 9.00 -46.36
CA ALA A 679 -9.77 10.16 -45.58
C ALA A 679 -11.10 10.72 -46.10
N GLY A 680 -11.70 11.62 -45.31
CA GLY A 680 -12.91 12.32 -45.72
C GLY A 680 -14.15 11.43 -45.90
N ILE A 681 -14.15 10.20 -45.36
CA ILE A 681 -15.36 9.35 -45.22
C ILE A 681 -16.45 10.07 -44.40
N LEU A 682 -15.99 10.85 -43.41
CA LEU A 682 -16.79 11.76 -42.60
C LEU A 682 -16.28 13.20 -42.81
N PRO A 683 -16.82 13.95 -43.78
CA PRO A 683 -16.31 15.25 -44.24
C PRO A 683 -16.19 16.40 -43.23
N GLY A 684 -16.60 16.21 -41.97
CA GLY A 684 -16.32 17.17 -40.89
C GLY A 684 -15.14 16.78 -39.99
N GLU A 685 -14.45 15.67 -40.29
CA GLU A 685 -13.15 15.28 -39.71
C GLU A 685 -12.10 15.38 -40.82
N SER A 686 -11.87 16.57 -41.36
CA SER A 686 -10.98 16.75 -42.52
C SER A 686 -9.48 16.73 -42.19
N SER A 687 -9.11 16.41 -40.94
CA SER A 687 -7.72 16.30 -40.49
C SER A 687 -6.89 15.35 -41.36
N GLY A 688 -7.39 14.15 -41.64
CA GLY A 688 -6.75 13.19 -42.53
C GLY A 688 -6.59 13.68 -43.97
N VAL A 689 -7.50 14.54 -44.46
CA VAL A 689 -7.43 15.13 -45.81
C VAL A 689 -6.25 16.09 -45.90
N ASN A 690 -6.20 17.07 -44.99
CA ASN A 690 -5.14 18.08 -44.98
C ASN A 690 -3.77 17.44 -44.67
N ALA A 691 -3.71 16.51 -43.71
CA ALA A 691 -2.49 15.79 -43.37
C ALA A 691 -1.96 14.94 -44.54
N GLY A 692 -2.84 14.26 -45.28
CA GLY A 692 -2.46 13.48 -46.46
C GLY A 692 -1.90 14.35 -47.60
N MET A 693 -2.47 15.54 -47.84
CA MET A 693 -1.92 16.51 -48.80
C MET A 693 -0.50 16.95 -48.40
N MET A 694 -0.32 17.36 -47.14
CA MET A 694 0.98 17.78 -46.61
C MET A 694 2.03 16.66 -46.65
N PHE A 695 1.63 15.44 -46.28
CA PHE A 695 2.48 14.25 -46.28
C PHE A 695 2.93 13.88 -47.69
N ILE A 696 2.00 13.73 -48.65
CA ILE A 696 2.35 13.32 -50.02
C ILE A 696 3.24 14.37 -50.69
N ARG A 697 2.93 15.66 -50.55
CA ARG A 697 3.82 16.74 -51.02
C ARG A 697 5.22 16.57 -50.46
N ASN A 698 5.35 16.48 -49.13
CA ASN A 698 6.66 16.38 -48.49
C ASN A 698 7.41 15.09 -48.92
N LEU A 699 6.69 13.97 -49.06
CA LEU A 699 7.21 12.67 -49.48
C LEU A 699 7.87 12.70 -50.87
N VAL A 700 7.32 13.46 -51.81
CA VAL A 700 7.84 13.54 -53.20
C VAL A 700 8.70 14.79 -53.48
N THR A 701 8.73 15.78 -52.59
CA THR A 701 9.49 17.04 -52.79
C THR A 701 10.70 17.22 -51.88
N LYS A 702 10.77 16.54 -50.72
CA LYS A 702 11.88 16.68 -49.78
C LYS A 702 12.75 15.41 -49.72
N GLU A 703 14.05 15.58 -49.90
CA GLU A 703 15.04 14.48 -49.83
C GLU A 703 15.01 13.72 -48.48
N GLU A 704 14.56 14.36 -47.39
CA GLU A 704 14.47 13.74 -46.05
C GLU A 704 13.48 12.56 -45.98
N TYR A 705 12.49 12.50 -46.87
CA TYR A 705 11.48 11.42 -46.92
C TYR A 705 11.74 10.40 -48.04
N LYS A 706 12.79 10.60 -48.84
CA LYS A 706 13.10 9.75 -49.99
C LYS A 706 13.29 8.27 -49.64
N SER A 707 13.91 7.97 -48.49
CA SER A 707 14.03 6.59 -48.01
C SER A 707 12.68 5.92 -47.71
N ILE A 708 11.64 6.71 -47.41
CA ILE A 708 10.26 6.20 -47.26
C ILE A 708 9.66 5.96 -48.65
N LEU A 709 9.79 6.92 -49.58
CA LEU A 709 9.32 6.81 -50.97
C LEU A 709 9.92 5.61 -51.71
N GLU A 710 11.19 5.29 -51.45
CA GLU A 710 11.91 4.13 -52.00
C GLU A 710 11.54 2.80 -51.32
N SER A 711 10.83 2.83 -50.17
CA SER A 711 10.51 1.63 -49.35
C SER A 711 9.05 1.17 -49.43
N ILE A 712 8.10 2.04 -49.82
CA ILE A 712 6.67 1.72 -49.87
C ILE A 712 5.99 2.28 -51.13
N ASN A 713 4.91 1.64 -51.56
CA ASN A 713 3.90 2.24 -52.43
C ASN A 713 2.78 2.80 -51.54
N PHE A 714 2.39 4.06 -51.75
CA PHE A 714 1.35 4.72 -50.95
C PHE A 714 0.12 5.06 -51.79
N LEU A 715 -1.02 4.49 -51.43
CA LEU A 715 -2.33 4.76 -52.04
C LEU A 715 -3.14 5.65 -51.10
N PHE A 716 -3.76 6.70 -51.63
CA PHE A 716 -4.55 7.63 -50.84
C PHE A 716 -5.85 8.03 -51.52
N VAL A 717 -6.99 7.81 -50.87
CA VAL A 717 -8.28 8.42 -51.24
C VAL A 717 -8.50 9.64 -50.35
N PRO A 718 -8.25 10.88 -50.82
CA PRO A 718 -8.29 12.07 -49.98
C PRO A 718 -9.70 12.42 -49.51
N ILE A 719 -10.72 12.24 -50.36
CA ILE A 719 -12.11 12.54 -50.04
C ILE A 719 -12.98 11.38 -50.51
N MET A 720 -13.26 10.45 -49.61
CA MET A 720 -14.16 9.33 -49.90
C MET A 720 -15.63 9.80 -50.07
N ASN A 721 -16.13 10.66 -49.19
CA ASN A 721 -17.51 11.17 -49.25
C ASN A 721 -17.59 12.55 -49.94
N VAL A 722 -17.29 12.58 -51.24
CA VAL A 722 -17.24 13.81 -52.06
C VAL A 722 -18.51 14.65 -51.95
N GLN A 723 -19.70 14.03 -52.03
CA GLN A 723 -20.96 14.78 -51.97
C GLN A 723 -21.28 15.33 -50.57
N GLY A 724 -20.83 14.66 -49.50
CA GLY A 724 -20.87 15.22 -48.15
C GLY A 724 -19.87 16.37 -47.99
N TYR A 725 -18.70 16.25 -48.61
CA TYR A 725 -17.62 17.22 -48.58
C TYR A 725 -17.98 18.52 -49.32
N LEU A 726 -18.60 18.45 -50.50
CA LEU A 726 -19.10 19.61 -51.24
C LEU A 726 -20.16 20.44 -50.50
N ARG A 727 -20.69 19.95 -49.36
CA ARG A 727 -21.67 20.64 -48.52
C ARG A 727 -21.03 21.24 -47.27
N GLN A 728 -19.90 21.92 -47.45
CA GLN A 728 -19.23 22.64 -46.36
C GLN A 728 -20.15 23.74 -45.80
N SER A 729 -20.21 23.85 -44.47
CA SER A 729 -20.87 24.96 -43.77
C SER A 729 -20.35 25.07 -42.34
N PRO A 730 -20.48 26.23 -41.67
CA PRO A 730 -20.18 26.34 -40.23
C PRO A 730 -21.06 25.42 -39.36
N SER A 731 -22.22 25.03 -39.88
CA SER A 731 -23.15 24.08 -39.26
C SER A 731 -22.93 22.61 -39.67
N GLY A 732 -21.84 22.29 -40.39
CA GLY A 732 -21.63 20.94 -40.93
C GLY A 732 -21.44 19.88 -39.85
N ARG A 733 -20.82 20.26 -38.73
CA ARG A 733 -20.54 19.38 -37.58
C ARG A 733 -20.49 20.14 -36.25
N ILE A 734 -21.64 20.70 -35.85
CA ILE A 734 -21.82 21.59 -34.68
C ILE A 734 -21.26 21.01 -33.36
N ASN A 735 -21.19 19.69 -33.22
CA ASN A 735 -20.82 19.01 -31.96
C ASN A 735 -19.31 18.75 -31.81
N GLN A 736 -18.45 19.27 -32.70
CA GLN A 736 -17.02 18.97 -32.75
C GLN A 736 -16.19 20.23 -32.97
N TYR A 737 -15.04 20.33 -32.30
CA TYR A 737 -14.00 21.30 -32.64
C TYR A 737 -13.28 20.86 -33.93
N GLY A 738 -13.20 21.76 -34.90
CA GLY A 738 -12.66 21.51 -36.24
C GLY A 738 -12.55 22.83 -37.02
N PRO A 739 -12.32 22.78 -38.35
CA PRO A 739 -12.23 23.98 -39.17
C PRO A 739 -13.55 24.78 -39.17
N ASN A 740 -13.46 26.09 -39.40
CA ASN A 740 -14.58 27.04 -39.41
C ASN A 740 -15.73 26.62 -40.33
N THR A 741 -15.42 25.89 -41.40
CA THR A 741 -16.39 25.25 -42.27
C THR A 741 -16.08 23.76 -42.39
N SER A 742 -17.12 22.92 -42.29
CA SER A 742 -16.98 21.47 -42.32
C SER A 742 -18.02 20.84 -43.24
N GLY A 743 -17.70 19.74 -43.91
CA GLY A 743 -18.66 18.98 -44.71
C GLY A 743 -19.66 18.19 -43.85
N ARG A 744 -20.63 17.54 -44.49
CA ARG A 744 -21.67 16.73 -43.82
C ARG A 744 -21.30 15.25 -43.78
N ARG A 745 -21.54 14.60 -42.63
CA ARG A 745 -21.35 13.15 -42.37
C ARG A 745 -21.99 12.22 -43.41
N ALA A 746 -23.21 12.53 -43.87
CA ALA A 746 -23.92 11.68 -44.83
C ALA A 746 -23.63 12.09 -46.29
N ASN A 747 -23.60 11.12 -47.20
CA ASN A 747 -23.45 11.37 -48.64
C ASN A 747 -24.74 11.97 -49.26
N GLY A 748 -24.81 12.23 -50.57
CA GLY A 748 -25.99 12.87 -51.17
C GLY A 748 -27.28 12.05 -51.13
N SER A 749 -27.17 10.73 -50.96
CA SER A 749 -28.32 9.83 -50.72
C SER A 749 -28.67 9.68 -49.25
N TRP A 750 -28.07 10.49 -48.36
CA TRP A 750 -28.20 10.42 -46.90
C TRP A 750 -27.66 9.13 -46.24
N ASN A 751 -26.85 8.35 -46.95
CA ASN A 751 -26.19 7.18 -46.39
C ASN A 751 -24.97 7.59 -45.53
N ASN A 752 -24.74 6.84 -44.46
CA ASN A 752 -23.50 6.90 -43.69
C ASN A 752 -22.54 5.85 -44.25
N LEU A 753 -21.49 6.29 -44.96
CA LEU A 753 -20.54 5.38 -45.62
C LEU A 753 -19.83 4.43 -44.62
N ASN A 754 -19.61 4.91 -43.40
CA ASN A 754 -19.02 4.16 -42.29
C ASN A 754 -19.94 3.03 -41.75
N ARG A 755 -21.13 2.86 -42.33
CA ARG A 755 -22.04 1.70 -42.09
C ARG A 755 -22.32 0.90 -43.36
N ASP A 756 -21.80 1.34 -44.50
CA ASP A 756 -22.08 0.75 -45.81
C ASP A 756 -21.01 -0.27 -46.23
N PHE A 757 -19.88 -0.39 -45.54
CA PHE A 757 -18.91 -1.48 -45.75
C PHE A 757 -19.52 -2.90 -45.62
N THR A 758 -20.65 -3.06 -44.90
CA THR A 758 -21.37 -4.35 -44.81
C THR A 758 -22.27 -4.64 -46.01
N LYS A 759 -22.75 -3.61 -46.73
CA LYS A 759 -23.74 -3.75 -47.81
C LYS A 759 -23.19 -3.43 -49.20
N LEU A 760 -22.26 -2.49 -49.26
CA LEU A 760 -21.67 -1.95 -50.47
C LEU A 760 -22.73 -1.30 -51.40
N ASP A 761 -23.72 -0.62 -50.82
CA ASP A 761 -24.83 0.03 -51.54
C ASP A 761 -24.37 1.30 -52.29
N THR A 762 -23.35 2.01 -51.79
CA THR A 762 -22.85 3.26 -52.38
C THR A 762 -21.71 3.04 -53.38
N PRO A 763 -21.60 3.86 -54.46
CA PRO A 763 -20.46 3.80 -55.37
C PRO A 763 -19.14 4.16 -54.68
N GLU A 764 -19.15 5.06 -53.69
CA GLU A 764 -17.98 5.45 -52.90
C GLU A 764 -17.33 4.24 -52.20
N VAL A 765 -18.10 3.46 -51.44
CA VAL A 765 -17.57 2.30 -50.71
C VAL A 765 -17.19 1.16 -51.65
N ARG A 766 -17.97 0.92 -52.72
CA ARG A 766 -17.60 -0.07 -53.76
C ARG A 766 -16.27 0.25 -54.43
N ALA A 767 -15.95 1.54 -54.65
CA ALA A 767 -14.69 1.96 -55.23
C ALA A 767 -13.51 1.63 -54.29
N VAL A 768 -13.62 2.03 -53.02
CA VAL A 768 -12.60 1.73 -51.99
C VAL A 768 -12.35 0.22 -51.85
N VAL A 769 -13.42 -0.59 -51.85
CA VAL A 769 -13.30 -2.06 -51.79
C VAL A 769 -12.75 -2.66 -53.09
N SER A 770 -12.97 -2.03 -54.26
CA SER A 770 -12.29 -2.45 -55.50
C SER A 770 -10.79 -2.24 -55.37
N VAL A 771 -10.34 -1.08 -54.88
CA VAL A 771 -8.90 -0.82 -54.66
C VAL A 771 -8.27 -1.87 -53.73
N MET A 772 -8.94 -2.23 -52.62
CA MET A 772 -8.48 -3.30 -51.70
C MET A 772 -8.40 -4.69 -52.34
N ARG A 773 -9.17 -4.95 -53.41
CA ARG A 773 -9.14 -6.22 -54.16
C ARG A 773 -8.10 -6.18 -55.27
N ASP A 774 -7.91 -5.02 -55.87
CA ASP A 774 -7.12 -4.84 -57.08
C ASP A 774 -5.63 -4.61 -56.78
N PHE A 775 -5.29 -4.21 -55.54
CA PHE A 775 -3.91 -4.04 -55.03
C PHE A 775 -3.64 -4.97 -53.82
N ASP A 776 -2.41 -5.44 -53.66
CA ASP A 776 -2.00 -6.30 -52.54
C ASP A 776 -1.68 -5.49 -51.27
N ILE A 777 -2.73 -5.04 -50.58
CA ILE A 777 -2.63 -4.11 -49.45
C ILE A 777 -1.95 -4.76 -48.24
N SER A 778 -0.76 -4.25 -47.90
CA SER A 778 0.01 -4.68 -46.73
C SER A 778 -0.46 -4.01 -45.42
N PHE A 779 -0.96 -2.78 -45.50
CA PHE A 779 -1.47 -2.04 -44.35
C PHE A 779 -2.57 -1.05 -44.77
N TYR A 780 -3.69 -1.01 -44.03
CA TYR A 780 -4.84 -0.13 -44.32
C TYR A 780 -5.10 0.85 -43.17
N THR A 781 -5.47 2.09 -43.50
CA THR A 781 -5.84 3.14 -42.53
C THR A 781 -7.09 3.91 -42.95
N ASP A 782 -7.99 4.17 -42.00
CA ASP A 782 -9.06 5.18 -42.10
C ASP A 782 -8.67 6.37 -41.21
N MET A 783 -8.50 7.55 -41.82
CA MET A 783 -8.00 8.75 -41.16
C MET A 783 -9.13 9.74 -40.87
N HIS A 784 -9.74 9.61 -39.69
CA HIS A 784 -10.73 10.54 -39.15
C HIS A 784 -10.57 10.76 -37.63
N SER A 785 -10.88 11.96 -37.13
CA SER A 785 -10.73 12.30 -35.69
C SER A 785 -12.01 12.09 -34.89
N THR A 786 -12.20 10.86 -34.39
CA THR A 786 -13.37 10.26 -33.71
C THR A 786 -14.32 11.22 -32.98
N ASP A 787 -15.25 11.82 -33.73
CA ASP A 787 -16.27 12.79 -33.26
C ASP A 787 -15.72 13.95 -32.41
N GLY A 788 -14.46 14.31 -32.60
CA GLY A 788 -13.81 15.41 -31.87
C GLY A 788 -13.40 15.07 -30.45
N MET A 789 -13.25 13.79 -30.10
CA MET A 789 -12.69 13.40 -28.81
C MET A 789 -11.26 13.92 -28.64
N ASN A 790 -11.01 14.56 -27.50
CA ASN A 790 -9.68 15.03 -27.12
C ASN A 790 -8.86 13.85 -26.57
N TYR A 791 -8.00 13.29 -27.41
CA TYR A 791 -7.03 12.27 -27.01
C TYR A 791 -5.76 12.91 -26.40
N GLN A 792 -5.06 12.14 -25.55
CA GLN A 792 -3.82 12.57 -24.90
C GLN A 792 -2.59 12.48 -25.83
N LEU A 793 -2.71 11.72 -26.92
CA LEU A 793 -1.64 11.44 -27.90
C LEU A 793 -2.05 11.95 -29.28
N ASP A 794 -1.07 12.40 -30.08
CA ASP A 794 -1.28 12.87 -31.45
C ASP A 794 -1.92 11.82 -32.37
N VAL A 795 -1.68 10.53 -32.09
CA VAL A 795 -2.29 9.38 -32.76
C VAL A 795 -2.72 8.35 -31.72
N THR A 796 -3.96 7.89 -31.82
CA THR A 796 -4.45 6.71 -31.11
C THR A 796 -4.87 5.66 -32.11
N TRP A 797 -4.37 4.45 -31.95
CA TRP A 797 -4.78 3.26 -32.70
C TRP A 797 -5.52 2.31 -31.74
N CYS A 798 -6.46 1.54 -32.26
CA CYS A 798 -7.12 0.48 -31.53
C CYS A 798 -6.61 -0.88 -32.03
N ASP A 799 -6.13 -1.72 -31.12
CA ASP A 799 -5.97 -3.14 -31.38
C ASP A 799 -7.31 -3.83 -31.16
N ASN A 800 -7.75 -4.61 -32.14
CA ASN A 800 -8.98 -5.41 -32.07
C ASN A 800 -8.68 -6.92 -31.93
N GLY A 801 -7.44 -7.27 -31.57
CA GLY A 801 -6.97 -8.62 -31.28
C GLY A 801 -6.87 -9.53 -32.50
N ASP A 802 -6.45 -10.77 -32.26
CA ASP A 802 -6.14 -11.78 -33.29
C ASP A 802 -7.31 -12.14 -34.25
N ALA A 803 -8.54 -11.69 -33.95
CA ALA A 803 -9.75 -11.97 -34.72
C ALA A 803 -10.32 -10.77 -35.51
N GLY A 804 -9.73 -9.58 -35.37
CA GLY A 804 -9.92 -8.38 -36.21
C GLY A 804 -11.29 -8.14 -36.87
N LEU A 805 -12.29 -7.66 -36.12
CA LEU A 805 -13.53 -7.06 -36.68
C LEU A 805 -14.14 -5.95 -35.80
N SER A 806 -13.50 -4.77 -35.75
CA SER A 806 -14.08 -3.48 -36.21
C SER A 806 -13.09 -2.33 -36.05
#